data_AF-A0A932EA65-F1
#
_entry.id   AF-A0A932EA65-F1
#
_cell.length_a   1.000
_cell.length_b   1.000
_cell.length_c   1.000
_cell.angle_alpha   90.00
_cell.angle_beta   90.00
_cell.angle_gamma   90.00
#
_symmetry.space_group_name_H-M   'P 1'
#
loop_
_entity.id
_entity.type
_entity.pdbx_description
1 polymer ?
#
loop_
_entity_poly.entity_id
_entity_poly.type
_entity_poly.pdbx_seq_one_letter_code
_entity_poly.pdbx_strand_id
1 'polypeptide(L)'
;MPAISLHGEWRLALDCADAGVAARWFAHTLAGGRGVRLPGSLAEQRLGDPVGADTPWTGTIFDRSYFSASEYAPFRSPTPVKLPFWLTPDNVFVGAAWYQREIEIPAEWVGRRVVLTLERPHWQTRAWLGERELGARDSLSTPHGFELGVFEAAGLHRLTLRVDNRLVVDVGENAHSVSDHTQGNWNGVVGAIELRATECAWIEEIAVYPNVAARAVRVCGRVRVAAHASPPEQIEIAAQLGWNALTSTRSERLEVKSLHPIAADGRFGAEVALGADAALWDEFSPVLHTLTVRLPNGEERSVRFGLREVRRDGRRLLLNGRPLFLRGTLDCALFPRTGFPPTDVAEWRRILGTIKSHGLNHVRFHSWCPPEAAFVAGDELGMYFQVEAATWPNAVAVLAFNSPRGIGDGDAVDAWALAEGERILRAYGNHPCFLLFAAGNEPGGPHHREYLARWVEAMRAIDSRRLYTGAAGWPELVENDFHVLPESRTHQWGDGLAGRLNATPPATMVDYRASVERRSAPLISHEIGQWCSYPALETTAKHTGHLRAANLEIFERWLREHGLTERYEAFAHAAGRLQVLCSKEEIEAQLRTPGLGGFQLLGLQDFAGQGTAPVGVLDHFWESKRYASAAEFRRFCGPTVLLARLPRRVFVTRETLQAAVEIAHFGPQPMVGARVQWRLEADAGSEIARGELPPRDVPLGNGTSLGEIRVSLGADATARKLRLVVGLAGTPIENDWELWVYPARVALASAVDVRLARTFDADAERVLRDGGRVVLWGGRGRARGDARGRFELGFTPIFWNTACTQRQAPHTLGIVCDPAHPALAEFPTEAHSNWQWWHALREADALILDALPRELRPIVEVIDDWYTARRLGLVFEVCVGRGRLLVCGVDLEAGGAANPVVRQLRASLLAYAASKQFVPEVEVSVDGVRGLFVSDAG
;
A
#
# COMPACT_ATOMS: atom_id res chain seq x y z
N MET A 1 -10.14 -30.57 26.55
CA MET A 1 -11.49 -30.15 27.02
C MET A 1 -11.91 -28.89 26.28
N PRO A 2 -13.21 -28.59 26.14
CA PRO A 2 -13.64 -27.39 25.42
C PRO A 2 -13.23 -26.13 26.17
N ALA A 3 -12.86 -25.09 25.42
CA ALA A 3 -12.65 -23.75 25.96
C ALA A 3 -13.99 -23.12 26.37
N ILE A 4 -14.01 -22.30 27.41
CA ILE A 4 -15.15 -21.45 27.76
C ILE A 4 -14.92 -20.08 27.15
N SER A 5 -15.80 -19.66 26.23
CA SER A 5 -15.81 -18.30 25.70
C SER A 5 -16.36 -17.33 26.74
N LEU A 6 -15.69 -16.20 26.90
CA LEU A 6 -16.14 -15.06 27.71
C LEU A 6 -16.72 -13.92 26.84
N HIS A 7 -17.18 -14.25 25.63
CA HIS A 7 -17.93 -13.31 24.80
C HIS A 7 -19.22 -12.87 25.50
N GLY A 8 -19.57 -11.60 25.36
CA GLY A 8 -20.82 -11.02 25.86
C GLY A 8 -20.59 -9.75 26.65
N GLU A 9 -21.50 -9.49 27.59
CA GLU A 9 -21.51 -8.27 28.38
C GLU A 9 -20.50 -8.32 29.54
N TRP A 10 -19.78 -7.22 29.72
CA TRP A 10 -18.85 -6.94 30.81
C TRP A 10 -19.27 -5.65 31.50
N ARG A 11 -19.02 -5.56 32.81
CA ARG A 11 -19.14 -4.28 33.53
C ARG A 11 -17.95 -3.40 33.15
N LEU A 12 -18.20 -2.13 32.85
CA LEU A 12 -17.17 -1.17 32.47
C LEU A 12 -17.04 -0.04 33.50
N ALA A 13 -15.81 0.38 33.77
CA ALA A 13 -15.49 1.67 34.38
C ALA A 13 -14.33 2.33 33.64
N LEU A 14 -14.51 3.58 33.19
CA LEU A 14 -13.46 4.39 32.59
C LEU A 14 -12.63 5.05 33.71
N ASP A 15 -11.32 4.87 33.69
CA ASP A 15 -10.41 5.33 34.74
C ASP A 15 -9.60 6.53 34.26
N CYS A 16 -10.30 7.62 33.92
CA CYS A 16 -9.70 8.84 33.39
C CYS A 16 -8.69 9.51 34.36
N ALA A 17 -8.74 9.15 35.65
CA ALA A 17 -7.92 9.73 36.71
C ALA A 17 -6.90 8.72 37.31
N ASP A 18 -6.74 7.53 36.72
CA ASP A 18 -5.89 6.44 37.23
C ASP A 18 -6.13 6.07 38.72
N ALA A 19 -7.37 6.23 39.18
CA ALA A 19 -7.76 5.97 40.56
C ALA A 19 -7.98 4.47 40.83
N GLY A 20 -8.25 3.65 39.80
CA GLY A 20 -8.79 2.30 39.98
C GLY A 20 -7.89 1.33 40.74
N VAL A 21 -6.56 1.43 40.56
CA VAL A 21 -5.60 0.58 41.29
C VAL A 21 -5.57 0.98 42.77
N ALA A 22 -5.41 2.28 43.06
CA ALA A 22 -5.35 2.80 44.42
C ALA A 22 -6.65 2.58 45.19
N ALA A 23 -7.79 2.76 44.51
CA ALA A 23 -9.12 2.51 45.05
C ALA A 23 -9.51 1.02 45.07
N ARG A 24 -8.65 0.12 44.60
CA ARG A 24 -8.87 -1.35 44.56
C ARG A 24 -10.18 -1.75 43.90
N TRP A 25 -10.47 -1.20 42.71
CA TRP A 25 -11.69 -1.51 41.96
C TRP A 25 -11.87 -3.00 41.63
N PHE A 26 -10.79 -3.78 41.60
CA PHE A 26 -10.81 -5.24 41.47
C PHE A 26 -11.41 -5.97 42.71
N ALA A 27 -11.39 -5.34 43.90
CA ALA A 27 -11.86 -5.94 45.15
C ALA A 27 -13.38 -5.90 45.34
N HIS A 28 -14.09 -5.09 44.56
CA HIS A 28 -15.55 -4.93 44.64
C HIS A 28 -16.17 -4.90 43.24
N THR A 29 -17.50 -4.91 43.17
CA THR A 29 -18.22 -4.75 41.91
C THR A 29 -18.03 -3.33 41.39
N LEU A 30 -17.65 -3.16 40.12
CA LEU A 30 -17.49 -1.84 39.51
C LEU A 30 -18.79 -1.03 39.59
N ALA A 31 -18.72 0.17 40.18
CA ALA A 31 -19.84 1.09 40.30
C ALA A 31 -20.10 1.83 38.98
N GLY A 32 -21.37 2.02 38.59
CA GLY A 32 -21.75 2.81 37.40
C GLY A 32 -21.84 2.04 36.07
N GLY A 33 -21.94 0.71 36.11
CA GLY A 33 -21.84 -0.19 34.95
C GLY A 33 -22.81 0.12 33.80
N ARG A 34 -22.36 0.90 32.83
CA ARG A 34 -22.77 0.64 31.44
C ARG A 34 -22.18 -0.72 31.06
N GLY A 35 -22.99 -1.59 30.48
CA GLY A 35 -22.50 -2.82 29.87
C GLY A 35 -21.62 -2.47 28.67
N VAL A 36 -20.54 -3.22 28.48
CA VAL A 36 -19.75 -3.20 27.25
C VAL A 36 -19.67 -4.63 26.72
N ARG A 37 -19.84 -4.79 25.42
CA ARG A 37 -19.68 -6.08 24.76
C ARG A 37 -18.22 -6.30 24.40
N LEU A 38 -17.68 -7.43 24.83
CA LEU A 38 -16.38 -7.91 24.39
C LEU A 38 -16.52 -9.33 23.84
N PRO A 39 -15.81 -9.72 22.76
CA PRO A 39 -14.80 -8.91 22.05
C PRO A 39 -15.37 -7.69 21.32
N GLY A 40 -14.59 -6.62 21.25
CA GLY A 40 -14.94 -5.32 20.68
C GLY A 40 -14.08 -4.19 21.25
N SER A 41 -14.33 -2.96 20.80
CA SER A 41 -13.69 -1.75 21.34
C SER A 41 -14.72 -0.79 21.96
N LEU A 42 -14.25 0.12 22.82
CA LEU A 42 -15.08 1.19 23.38
C LEU A 42 -15.63 2.11 22.28
N ALA A 43 -14.75 2.49 21.34
CA ALA A 43 -15.06 3.45 20.30
C ALA A 43 -16.12 2.92 19.32
N GLU A 44 -16.06 1.63 18.96
CA GLU A 44 -17.08 0.95 18.15
C GLU A 44 -18.47 1.00 18.81
N GLN A 45 -18.51 0.95 20.14
CA GLN A 45 -19.73 1.00 20.95
C GLN A 45 -20.12 2.42 21.38
N ARG A 46 -19.47 3.46 20.81
CA ARG A 46 -19.70 4.88 21.12
C ARG A 46 -19.52 5.22 22.61
N LEU A 47 -18.57 4.55 23.26
CA LEU A 47 -18.15 4.81 24.63
C LEU A 47 -16.85 5.63 24.60
N GLY A 48 -16.81 6.71 25.37
CA GLY A 48 -15.76 7.73 25.33
C GLY A 48 -16.32 9.10 24.97
N ASP A 49 -15.44 10.05 24.67
CA ASP A 49 -15.80 11.43 24.38
C ASP A 49 -16.06 11.63 22.88
N PRO A 50 -17.09 12.42 22.48
CA PRO A 50 -17.30 12.76 21.08
C PRO A 50 -16.09 13.49 20.49
N VAL A 51 -15.75 13.17 19.24
CA VAL A 51 -14.62 13.81 18.54
C VAL A 51 -14.87 15.31 18.33
N GLY A 52 -14.08 16.14 19.03
CA GLY A 52 -14.04 17.60 18.92
C GLY A 52 -12.78 18.12 18.19
N ALA A 53 -12.71 19.44 17.98
CA ALA A 53 -11.56 20.08 17.32
C ALA A 53 -10.24 19.90 18.11
N ASP A 54 -10.31 19.86 19.45
CA ASP A 54 -9.15 19.72 20.34
C ASP A 54 -8.89 18.26 20.76
N THR A 55 -9.48 17.29 20.04
CA THR A 55 -9.27 15.86 20.34
C THR A 55 -7.77 15.54 20.27
N PRO A 56 -7.17 14.97 21.32
CA PRO A 56 -5.78 14.54 21.29
C PRO A 56 -5.65 13.26 20.47
N TRP A 57 -5.06 13.36 19.29
CA TRP A 57 -4.74 12.22 18.44
C TRP A 57 -3.38 11.63 18.80
N THR A 58 -3.22 10.32 18.65
CA THR A 58 -1.91 9.66 18.73
C THR A 58 -1.07 10.05 17.51
N GLY A 59 -1.66 9.98 16.31
CA GLY A 59 -0.93 10.25 15.07
C GLY A 59 -0.63 11.73 14.82
N THR A 60 0.49 12.01 14.15
CA THR A 60 0.87 13.38 13.77
C THR A 60 -0.17 14.02 12.85
N ILE A 61 -0.49 15.30 13.06
CA ILE A 61 -1.13 16.17 12.05
C ILE A 61 -0.08 17.05 11.40
N PHE A 62 0.30 16.75 10.16
CA PHE A 62 1.34 17.47 9.41
C PHE A 62 0.88 18.85 8.95
N ASP A 63 -0.29 18.94 8.31
CA ASP A 63 -0.86 20.22 7.89
C ASP A 63 -1.73 20.81 9.00
N ARG A 64 -1.23 21.87 9.65
CA ARG A 64 -1.94 22.55 10.74
C ARG A 64 -2.93 23.62 10.26
N SER A 65 -3.09 23.82 8.95
CA SER A 65 -4.02 24.80 8.39
C SER A 65 -5.47 24.56 8.80
N TYR A 66 -5.86 23.30 9.06
CA TYR A 66 -7.17 22.93 9.59
C TYR A 66 -7.58 23.69 10.84
N PHE A 67 -6.63 24.10 11.70
CA PHE A 67 -6.95 24.78 12.96
C PHE A 67 -7.10 26.29 12.82
N SER A 68 -6.60 26.89 11.73
CA SER A 68 -6.48 28.35 11.59
C SER A 68 -7.14 28.91 10.33
N ALA A 69 -7.12 28.17 9.23
CA ALA A 69 -7.62 28.67 7.95
C ALA A 69 -9.15 28.76 7.94
N SER A 70 -9.68 29.78 7.25
CA SER A 70 -11.10 30.11 7.23
C SER A 70 -11.94 29.09 6.46
N GLU A 71 -11.37 28.49 5.42
CA GLU A 71 -12.02 27.45 4.60
C GLU A 71 -12.39 26.20 5.40
N TYR A 72 -11.68 25.93 6.51
CA TYR A 72 -11.97 24.81 7.39
C TYR A 72 -12.94 25.15 8.53
N ALA A 73 -13.31 26.43 8.72
CA ALA A 73 -14.22 26.84 9.79
C ALA A 73 -15.55 26.06 9.80
N PRO A 74 -16.19 25.77 8.65
CA PRO A 74 -17.43 24.98 8.62
C PRO A 74 -17.29 23.52 9.04
N PHE A 75 -16.07 22.99 9.19
CA PHE A 75 -15.81 21.59 9.54
C PHE A 75 -15.38 21.41 11.00
N ARG A 76 -15.11 22.51 11.71
CA ARG A 76 -14.81 22.56 13.15
C ARG A 76 -16.07 22.60 14.03
N SER A 77 -17.26 22.67 13.43
CA SER A 77 -18.56 22.69 14.12
C SER A 77 -19.69 22.33 13.14
N PRO A 78 -20.75 21.59 13.55
CA PRO A 78 -20.99 21.01 14.87
C PRO A 78 -20.23 19.69 15.11
N THR A 79 -20.20 19.23 16.36
CA THR A 79 -19.63 17.94 16.80
C THR A 79 -20.52 16.76 16.37
N PRO A 80 -19.95 15.61 15.95
CA PRO A 80 -18.52 15.34 15.80
C PRO A 80 -17.93 16.07 14.59
N VAL A 81 -16.74 16.67 14.78
CA VAL A 81 -16.09 17.48 13.73
C VAL A 81 -15.69 16.62 12.54
N LYS A 82 -15.44 17.26 11.39
CA LYS A 82 -14.89 16.61 10.20
C LYS A 82 -13.42 16.96 10.06
N LEU A 83 -12.56 15.95 10.00
CA LEU A 83 -11.13 16.12 9.75
C LEU A 83 -10.79 15.76 8.30
N PRO A 84 -9.91 16.53 7.64
CA PRO A 84 -9.48 16.25 6.27
C PRO A 84 -8.36 15.19 6.19
N PHE A 85 -7.80 14.77 7.33
CA PHE A 85 -6.51 14.06 7.35
C PHE A 85 -6.61 12.53 7.24
N TRP A 86 -7.66 11.93 7.79
CA TRP A 86 -7.88 10.48 7.85
C TRP A 86 -9.33 10.14 8.18
N LEU A 87 -9.66 8.84 8.20
CA LEU A 87 -10.99 8.37 8.60
C LEU A 87 -11.19 8.57 10.11
N THR A 88 -12.30 9.17 10.51
CA THR A 88 -12.51 9.58 11.90
C THR A 88 -13.58 8.74 12.60
N PRO A 89 -13.36 8.32 13.86
CA PRO A 89 -14.43 7.75 14.67
C PRO A 89 -15.47 8.80 15.10
N ASP A 90 -16.56 8.35 15.72
CA ASP A 90 -17.54 9.21 16.39
C ASP A 90 -17.08 9.62 17.80
N ASN A 91 -16.52 8.66 18.54
CA ASN A 91 -16.06 8.80 19.91
C ASN A 91 -14.63 8.27 20.06
N VAL A 92 -13.89 8.82 21.02
CA VAL A 92 -12.53 8.38 21.37
C VAL A 92 -12.39 8.21 22.88
N PHE A 93 -11.52 7.31 23.29
CA PHE A 93 -11.09 7.18 24.69
C PHE A 93 -9.63 6.74 24.73
N VAL A 94 -8.79 7.54 25.40
CA VAL A 94 -7.38 7.23 25.61
C VAL A 94 -7.11 7.23 27.11
N GLY A 95 -6.72 6.07 27.66
CA GLY A 95 -6.52 5.90 29.09
C GLY A 95 -6.75 4.46 29.55
N ALA A 96 -6.85 4.28 30.86
CA ALA A 96 -7.17 2.99 31.44
C ALA A 96 -8.68 2.75 31.50
N ALA A 97 -9.11 1.57 31.10
CA ALA A 97 -10.49 1.10 31.25
C ALA A 97 -10.51 -0.24 31.99
N TRP A 98 -11.48 -0.39 32.88
CA TRP A 98 -11.67 -1.58 33.70
C TRP A 98 -12.88 -2.37 33.22
N TYR A 99 -12.67 -3.65 32.97
CA TYR A 99 -13.68 -4.60 32.51
C TYR A 99 -13.84 -5.69 33.57
N GLN A 100 -15.06 -5.95 34.01
CA GLN A 100 -15.31 -6.95 35.06
C GLN A 100 -16.46 -7.88 34.72
N ARG A 101 -16.25 -9.18 34.93
CA ARG A 101 -17.24 -10.23 34.71
C ARG A 101 -17.12 -11.32 35.76
N GLU A 102 -18.26 -11.93 36.10
CA GLU A 102 -18.28 -13.19 36.86
C GLU A 102 -18.08 -14.35 35.90
N ILE A 103 -17.13 -15.21 36.23
CA ILE A 103 -16.82 -16.43 35.50
C ILE A 103 -17.14 -17.62 36.39
N GLU A 104 -17.66 -18.69 35.80
CA GLU A 104 -17.92 -19.95 36.51
C GLU A 104 -16.83 -20.95 36.15
N ILE A 105 -16.15 -21.48 37.17
CA ILE A 105 -15.25 -22.62 37.01
C ILE A 105 -16.07 -23.88 37.30
N PRO A 106 -16.29 -24.75 36.29
CA PRO A 106 -17.18 -25.88 36.45
C PRO A 106 -16.49 -27.04 37.20
N ALA A 107 -17.28 -27.99 37.71
CA ALA A 107 -16.80 -29.11 38.52
C ALA A 107 -15.73 -29.97 37.82
N GLU A 108 -15.85 -30.15 36.51
CA GLU A 108 -14.89 -30.91 35.68
C GLU A 108 -13.49 -30.28 35.57
N TRP A 109 -13.34 -29.00 35.94
CA TRP A 109 -12.06 -28.27 35.90
C TRP A 109 -11.34 -28.26 37.25
N VAL A 110 -11.97 -28.75 38.31
CA VAL A 110 -11.33 -28.88 39.63
C VAL A 110 -10.08 -29.76 39.52
N GLY A 111 -8.99 -29.32 40.13
CA GLY A 111 -7.68 -29.98 40.07
C GLY A 111 -6.92 -29.79 38.76
N ARG A 112 -7.42 -28.96 37.84
CA ARG A 112 -6.75 -28.66 36.56
C ARG A 112 -6.23 -27.23 36.50
N ARG A 113 -5.23 -26.99 35.65
CA ARG A 113 -4.68 -25.66 35.37
C ARG A 113 -5.64 -24.89 34.48
N VAL A 114 -5.96 -23.66 34.84
CA VAL A 114 -6.81 -22.77 34.03
C VAL A 114 -6.01 -21.56 33.55
N VAL A 115 -6.15 -21.24 32.27
CA VAL A 115 -5.51 -20.09 31.62
C VAL A 115 -6.57 -19.20 30.99
N LEU A 116 -6.39 -17.89 31.11
CA LEU A 116 -7.13 -16.87 30.36
C LEU A 116 -6.29 -16.42 29.18
N THR A 117 -6.87 -16.44 27.99
CA THR A 117 -6.27 -15.89 26.77
C THR A 117 -7.09 -14.72 26.26
N LEU A 118 -6.42 -13.61 25.98
CA LEU A 118 -6.96 -12.44 25.26
C LEU A 118 -6.25 -12.37 23.90
N GLU A 119 -6.96 -12.66 22.81
CA GLU A 119 -6.33 -12.81 21.49
C GLU A 119 -5.71 -11.49 20.97
N ARG A 120 -6.44 -10.38 21.08
CA ARG A 120 -6.00 -9.07 20.57
C ARG A 120 -6.46 -7.92 21.47
N PRO A 121 -5.81 -7.70 22.61
CA PRO A 121 -5.99 -6.49 23.41
C PRO A 121 -5.21 -5.29 22.82
N HIS A 122 -5.60 -4.06 23.18
CA HIS A 122 -4.86 -2.85 22.83
C HIS A 122 -4.91 -1.84 24.00
N TRP A 123 -3.81 -1.55 24.70
CA TRP A 123 -2.49 -2.18 24.61
C TRP A 123 -2.17 -2.96 25.88
N GLN A 124 -1.67 -2.31 26.93
CA GLN A 124 -1.24 -3.03 28.13
C GLN A 124 -2.47 -3.58 28.86
N THR A 125 -2.43 -4.86 29.21
CA THR A 125 -3.44 -5.48 30.06
C THR A 125 -2.89 -5.91 31.41
N ARG A 126 -3.71 -5.76 32.44
CA ARG A 126 -3.53 -6.37 33.76
C ARG A 126 -4.79 -7.13 34.14
N ALA A 127 -4.63 -8.24 34.87
CA ALA A 127 -5.76 -9.09 35.25
C ALA A 127 -5.75 -9.43 36.74
N TRP A 128 -6.94 -9.58 37.32
CA TRP A 128 -7.18 -10.02 38.69
C TRP A 128 -8.25 -11.11 38.74
N LEU A 129 -8.02 -12.11 39.60
CA LEU A 129 -9.04 -13.08 39.99
C LEU A 129 -9.40 -12.84 41.46
N GLY A 130 -10.61 -12.32 41.70
CA GLY A 130 -10.96 -11.74 42.99
C GLY A 130 -10.03 -10.58 43.30
N GLU A 131 -9.22 -10.71 44.35
CA GLU A 131 -8.22 -9.70 44.75
C GLU A 131 -6.80 -10.03 44.31
N ARG A 132 -6.56 -11.23 43.76
CA ARG A 132 -5.22 -11.67 43.37
C ARG A 132 -4.84 -11.13 42.00
N GLU A 133 -3.78 -10.32 41.95
CA GLU A 133 -3.19 -9.85 40.70
C GLU A 133 -2.46 -10.99 39.97
N LEU A 134 -2.67 -11.08 38.65
CA LEU A 134 -2.09 -12.09 37.75
C LEU A 134 -0.92 -11.54 36.90
N GLY A 135 -0.58 -10.26 37.08
CA GLY A 135 0.50 -9.56 36.38
C GLY A 135 0.02 -8.69 35.21
N ALA A 136 0.99 -8.21 34.41
CA ALA A 136 0.77 -7.36 33.25
C ALA A 136 1.32 -7.97 31.95
N ARG A 137 0.74 -7.60 30.81
CA ARG A 137 1.18 -7.94 29.45
C ARG A 137 1.11 -6.72 28.56
N ASP A 138 2.06 -6.57 27.65
CA ASP A 138 2.28 -5.36 26.86
C ASP A 138 2.69 -5.65 25.40
N SER A 139 2.23 -6.75 24.82
CA SER A 139 2.39 -6.99 23.39
C SER A 139 1.34 -6.21 22.59
N LEU A 140 1.71 -5.69 21.42
CA LEU A 140 0.74 -5.15 20.44
C LEU A 140 0.41 -6.19 19.35
N SER A 141 1.23 -7.23 19.28
CA SER A 141 1.26 -8.20 18.18
C SER A 141 0.71 -9.56 18.55
N THR A 142 0.85 -9.98 19.81
CA THR A 142 0.56 -11.37 20.23
C THR A 142 -0.50 -11.45 21.34
N PRO A 143 -1.20 -12.59 21.48
CA PRO A 143 -2.19 -12.78 22.54
C PRO A 143 -1.62 -12.60 23.95
N HIS A 144 -2.43 -12.02 24.85
CA HIS A 144 -2.09 -11.91 26.27
C HIS A 144 -2.63 -13.11 27.06
N GLY A 145 -1.73 -13.91 27.64
CA GLY A 145 -2.06 -15.05 28.48
C GLY A 145 -1.85 -14.80 29.98
N PHE A 146 -2.80 -15.22 30.82
CA PHE A 146 -2.75 -15.16 32.28
C PHE A 146 -3.04 -16.52 32.91
N GLU A 147 -2.19 -16.91 33.86
CA GLU A 147 -2.35 -18.13 34.65
C GLU A 147 -3.33 -17.89 35.79
N LEU A 148 -4.51 -18.52 35.74
CA LEU A 148 -5.48 -18.47 36.84
C LEU A 148 -5.11 -19.50 37.91
N GLY A 149 -4.26 -20.47 37.59
CA GLY A 149 -3.80 -21.50 38.53
C GLY A 149 -4.71 -22.72 38.54
N VAL A 150 -4.64 -23.49 39.63
CA VAL A 150 -5.42 -24.72 39.82
C VAL A 150 -6.51 -24.48 40.86
N PHE A 151 -7.75 -24.82 40.52
CA PHE A 151 -8.89 -24.61 41.40
C PHE A 151 -9.18 -25.85 42.24
N GLU A 152 -9.34 -25.67 43.55
CA GLU A 152 -9.65 -26.75 44.51
C GLU A 152 -11.16 -27.06 44.60
N ALA A 153 -12.00 -26.12 44.15
CA ALA A 153 -13.45 -26.26 44.10
C ALA A 153 -14.01 -25.49 42.90
N ALA A 154 -15.16 -25.96 42.41
CA ALA A 154 -15.96 -25.24 41.41
C ALA A 154 -16.65 -24.02 42.03
N GLY A 155 -17.03 -23.08 41.18
CA GLY A 155 -17.85 -21.96 41.60
C GLY A 155 -17.61 -20.68 40.81
N LEU A 156 -18.22 -19.61 41.31
CA LEU A 156 -18.15 -18.29 40.71
C LEU A 156 -16.91 -17.54 41.19
N HIS A 157 -16.23 -16.91 40.25
CA HIS A 157 -15.08 -16.04 40.50
C HIS A 157 -15.24 -14.73 39.76
N ARG A 158 -14.74 -13.65 40.35
CA ARG A 158 -14.72 -12.33 39.70
C ARG A 158 -13.43 -12.17 38.91
N LEU A 159 -13.55 -12.03 37.61
CA LEU A 159 -12.44 -11.67 36.73
C LEU A 159 -12.50 -10.17 36.45
N THR A 160 -11.40 -9.47 36.71
CA THR A 160 -11.26 -8.04 36.41
C THR A 160 -10.06 -7.85 35.49
N LEU A 161 -10.24 -7.09 34.42
CA LEU A 161 -9.20 -6.68 33.47
C LEU A 161 -9.06 -5.16 33.51
N ARG A 162 -7.82 -4.67 33.46
CA ARG A 162 -7.51 -3.26 33.16
C ARG A 162 -6.81 -3.22 31.82
N VAL A 163 -7.32 -2.46 30.85
CA VAL A 163 -6.72 -2.26 29.53
C VAL A 163 -6.34 -0.78 29.39
N ASP A 164 -5.08 -0.52 29.02
CA ASP A 164 -4.50 0.82 28.89
C ASP A 164 -3.96 1.00 27.47
N ASN A 165 -4.56 1.92 26.71
CA ASN A 165 -4.20 2.22 25.32
C ASN A 165 -3.38 3.51 25.18
N ARG A 166 -2.87 4.07 26.27
CA ARG A 166 -1.84 5.13 26.19
C ARG A 166 -0.56 4.55 25.58
N LEU A 167 0.31 5.44 25.11
CA LEU A 167 1.65 5.08 24.64
C LEU A 167 2.51 4.61 25.84
N VAL A 168 2.37 3.34 26.24
CA VAL A 168 3.07 2.73 27.39
C VAL A 168 4.58 2.69 27.15
N VAL A 169 4.98 2.41 25.91
CA VAL A 169 6.34 2.56 25.38
C VAL A 169 6.22 3.38 24.10
N ASP A 170 7.14 4.32 23.87
CA ASP A 170 7.15 5.11 22.64
C ASP A 170 7.63 4.25 21.46
N VAL A 171 6.68 3.60 20.79
CA VAL A 171 6.92 2.81 19.57
C VAL A 171 6.93 3.69 18.30
N GLY A 172 6.81 5.01 18.45
CA GLY A 172 6.59 5.97 17.38
C GLY A 172 5.10 6.27 17.20
N GLU A 173 4.74 7.54 17.32
CA GLU A 173 3.35 8.02 17.27
C GLU A 173 2.63 7.77 15.93
N ASN A 174 3.39 7.58 14.85
CA ASN A 174 2.86 7.25 13.53
C ASN A 174 2.81 5.75 13.25
N ALA A 175 3.32 4.91 14.15
CA ALA A 175 3.30 3.46 13.97
C ALA A 175 1.86 2.97 13.78
N HIS A 176 1.63 2.21 12.71
CA HIS A 176 0.31 1.67 12.40
C HIS A 176 -0.18 0.69 13.46
N SER A 177 0.69 0.26 14.39
CA SER A 177 0.34 -0.51 15.57
C SER A 177 -0.51 0.25 16.58
N VAL A 178 -0.51 1.60 16.58
CA VAL A 178 -1.19 2.46 17.58
C VAL A 178 -1.84 3.74 17.03
N SER A 179 -1.59 4.11 15.75
CA SER A 179 -1.93 5.43 15.21
C SER A 179 -3.34 5.53 14.61
N ASP A 180 -3.93 6.72 14.75
CA ASP A 180 -5.20 7.15 14.13
C ASP A 180 -5.14 7.32 12.61
N HIS A 181 -3.94 7.26 12.04
CA HIS A 181 -3.76 7.25 10.59
C HIS A 181 -4.40 6.01 9.94
N THR A 182 -4.57 4.91 10.69
CA THR A 182 -5.06 3.63 10.14
C THR A 182 -6.07 2.92 11.04
N GLN A 183 -5.61 2.07 11.97
CA GLN A 183 -6.48 1.30 12.86
C GLN A 183 -7.01 2.12 14.04
N GLY A 184 -6.45 3.30 14.34
CA GLY A 184 -6.87 4.05 15.53
C GLY A 184 -6.23 3.57 16.81
N ASN A 185 -6.31 4.43 17.84
CA ASN A 185 -5.90 4.08 19.19
C ASN A 185 -7.09 3.55 20.03
N TRP A 186 -7.62 2.38 19.65
CA TRP A 186 -8.80 1.79 20.30
C TRP A 186 -8.47 1.18 21.67
N ASN A 187 -9.44 1.18 22.59
CA ASN A 187 -9.34 0.49 23.89
C ASN A 187 -10.32 -0.69 23.91
N GLY A 188 -9.83 -1.88 24.26
CA GLY A 188 -10.64 -3.09 24.36
C GLY A 188 -9.87 -4.36 24.06
N VAL A 189 -10.62 -5.42 23.71
CA VAL A 189 -10.08 -6.71 23.25
C VAL A 189 -10.95 -7.17 22.10
N VAL A 190 -10.41 -7.23 20.87
CA VAL A 190 -11.22 -7.40 19.64
C VAL A 190 -11.23 -8.82 19.08
N GLY A 191 -10.45 -9.72 19.68
CA GLY A 191 -10.44 -11.16 19.37
C GLY A 191 -10.91 -12.02 20.54
N ALA A 192 -10.76 -13.33 20.43
CA ALA A 192 -11.21 -14.32 21.40
C ALA A 192 -10.77 -13.98 22.85
N ILE A 193 -11.73 -14.12 23.77
CA ILE A 193 -11.52 -14.03 25.22
C ILE A 193 -11.97 -15.37 25.78
N GLU A 194 -11.04 -16.19 26.24
CA GLU A 194 -11.33 -17.58 26.55
C GLU A 194 -10.63 -18.07 27.81
N LEU A 195 -11.33 -18.93 28.54
CA LEU A 195 -10.74 -19.76 29.58
C LEU A 195 -10.50 -21.16 29.03
N ARG A 196 -9.34 -21.73 29.31
CA ARG A 196 -8.99 -23.10 28.95
C ARG A 196 -8.46 -23.83 30.17
N ALA A 197 -9.09 -24.96 30.49
CA ALA A 197 -8.52 -25.92 31.42
C ALA A 197 -7.59 -26.88 30.67
N THR A 198 -6.34 -26.97 31.13
CA THR A 198 -5.30 -27.86 30.64
C THR A 198 -4.88 -28.81 31.75
N GLU A 199 -4.14 -29.84 31.39
CA GLU A 199 -3.51 -30.69 32.39
C GLU A 199 -2.44 -29.93 33.20
N CYS A 200 -2.11 -30.44 34.39
CA CYS A 200 -1.10 -29.84 35.28
C CYS A 200 0.34 -30.07 34.79
N ALA A 201 0.54 -30.95 33.81
CA ALA A 201 1.73 -30.98 32.97
C ALA A 201 1.29 -30.69 31.53
N TRP A 202 1.84 -29.64 30.92
CA TRP A 202 1.35 -29.11 29.64
C TRP A 202 2.46 -28.77 28.66
N ILE A 203 2.11 -28.72 27.38
CA ILE A 203 3.03 -28.38 26.28
C ILE A 203 3.02 -26.86 26.06
N GLU A 204 4.01 -26.19 26.65
CA GLU A 204 4.16 -24.72 26.61
C GLU A 204 4.51 -24.21 25.21
N GLU A 205 5.37 -24.93 24.50
CA GLU A 205 5.96 -24.46 23.24
C GLU A 205 6.26 -25.63 22.28
N ILE A 206 5.98 -25.43 20.99
CA ILE A 206 6.40 -26.29 19.89
C ILE A 206 6.92 -25.40 18.75
N ALA A 207 8.16 -25.62 18.35
CA ALA A 207 8.78 -25.02 17.18
C ALA A 207 9.20 -26.11 16.20
N VAL A 208 8.74 -25.98 14.95
CA VAL A 208 9.06 -26.92 13.86
C VAL A 208 10.02 -26.22 12.89
N TYR A 209 11.23 -26.77 12.75
CA TYR A 209 12.27 -26.28 11.84
C TYR A 209 12.37 -27.20 10.63
N PRO A 210 11.87 -26.76 9.45
CA PRO A 210 11.94 -27.57 8.25
C PRO A 210 13.38 -27.76 7.74
N ASN A 211 13.69 -28.96 7.26
CA ASN A 211 14.90 -29.27 6.52
C ASN A 211 14.49 -29.81 5.14
N VAL A 212 14.55 -28.93 4.13
CA VAL A 212 14.13 -29.24 2.77
C VAL A 212 14.99 -30.36 2.15
N ALA A 213 16.31 -30.30 2.33
CA ALA A 213 17.24 -31.27 1.74
C ALA A 213 17.03 -32.69 2.31
N ALA A 214 16.80 -32.81 3.62
CA ALA A 214 16.57 -34.09 4.27
C ALA A 214 15.10 -34.57 4.20
N ARG A 215 14.17 -33.74 3.69
CA ARG A 215 12.72 -33.97 3.77
C ARG A 215 12.29 -34.36 5.20
N ALA A 216 12.77 -33.60 6.16
CA ALA A 216 12.57 -33.84 7.58
C ALA A 216 12.26 -32.53 8.29
N VAL A 217 11.79 -32.63 9.54
CA VAL A 217 11.66 -31.47 10.43
C VAL A 217 12.32 -31.77 11.76
N ARG A 218 13.00 -30.76 12.30
CA ARG A 218 13.45 -30.76 13.68
C ARG A 218 12.37 -30.12 14.54
N VAL A 219 11.79 -30.90 15.44
CA VAL A 219 10.80 -30.45 16.41
C VAL A 219 11.52 -30.13 17.72
N CYS A 220 11.34 -28.91 18.22
CA CYS A 220 11.82 -28.51 19.54
C CYS A 220 10.64 -28.00 20.37
N GLY A 221 10.68 -28.19 21.67
CA GLY A 221 9.63 -27.66 22.52
C GLY A 221 9.95 -27.72 24.00
N ARG A 222 8.98 -27.29 24.79
CA ARG A 222 9.08 -27.25 26.25
C ARG A 222 7.78 -27.75 26.88
N VAL A 223 7.93 -28.63 27.85
CA VAL A 223 6.89 -29.04 28.79
C VAL A 223 7.07 -28.27 30.08
N ARG A 224 5.96 -27.84 30.67
CA ARG A 224 5.91 -27.24 32.01
C ARG A 224 5.01 -28.08 32.89
N VAL A 225 5.28 -28.03 34.19
CA VAL A 225 4.63 -28.88 35.19
C VAL A 225 4.31 -28.02 36.41
N ALA A 226 3.09 -28.12 36.90
CA ALA A 226 2.66 -27.46 38.14
C ALA A 226 3.42 -28.06 39.33
N ALA A 227 3.67 -27.26 40.37
CA ALA A 227 4.54 -27.65 41.48
C ALA A 227 4.12 -28.93 42.23
N HIS A 228 2.84 -29.31 42.17
CA HIS A 228 2.27 -30.51 42.81
C HIS A 228 2.12 -31.70 41.85
N ALA A 229 2.49 -31.57 40.57
CA ALA A 229 2.34 -32.60 39.56
C ALA A 229 3.69 -33.25 39.24
N SER A 230 3.65 -34.52 38.82
CA SER A 230 4.85 -35.26 38.39
C SER A 230 5.23 -34.89 36.96
N PRO A 231 6.52 -34.70 36.65
CA PRO A 231 6.96 -34.45 35.28
C PRO A 231 6.81 -35.70 34.41
N PRO A 232 6.29 -35.58 33.18
CA PRO A 232 6.30 -36.68 32.23
C PRO A 232 7.74 -36.98 31.77
N GLU A 233 8.03 -38.25 31.49
CA GLU A 233 9.37 -38.68 31.04
C GLU A 233 9.53 -38.61 29.52
N GLN A 234 8.43 -38.72 28.76
CA GLN A 234 8.45 -38.84 27.31
C GLN A 234 7.27 -38.09 26.67
N ILE A 235 7.43 -37.77 25.38
CA ILE A 235 6.38 -37.27 24.48
C ILE A 235 6.16 -38.23 23.32
N GLU A 236 4.94 -38.25 22.78
CA GLU A 236 4.66 -38.79 21.44
C GLU A 236 4.60 -37.64 20.44
N ILE A 237 5.27 -37.79 19.29
CA ILE A 237 5.14 -36.88 18.15
C ILE A 237 4.51 -37.63 16.99
N ALA A 238 3.43 -37.07 16.43
CA ALA A 238 2.75 -37.55 15.24
C ALA A 238 2.74 -36.46 14.14
N ALA A 239 3.14 -36.80 12.91
CA ALA A 239 3.06 -35.89 11.76
C ALA A 239 2.04 -36.40 10.73
N GLN A 240 1.14 -35.52 10.29
CA GLN A 240 0.18 -35.74 9.22
C GLN A 240 0.56 -34.89 8.00
N LEU A 241 0.73 -35.53 6.85
CA LEU A 241 1.25 -34.87 5.65
C LEU A 241 0.16 -34.48 4.64
N GLY A 242 0.34 -33.31 4.02
CA GLY A 242 -0.26 -33.00 2.73
C GLY A 242 -1.72 -32.54 2.80
N TRP A 243 -1.96 -31.30 3.21
CA TRP A 243 -3.20 -30.58 2.97
C TRP A 243 -2.92 -29.38 2.06
N ASN A 244 -3.53 -29.35 0.88
CA ASN A 244 -3.50 -28.18 0.01
C ASN A 244 -4.84 -27.45 0.10
N ALA A 245 -4.83 -26.23 0.63
CA ALA A 245 -6.03 -25.43 0.82
C ALA A 245 -6.66 -24.98 -0.50
N LEU A 246 -5.84 -24.67 -1.54
CA LEU A 246 -6.32 -24.18 -2.84
C LEU A 246 -7.11 -25.24 -3.61
N THR A 247 -6.70 -26.50 -3.53
CA THR A 247 -7.37 -27.62 -4.21
C THR A 247 -8.30 -28.39 -3.28
N SER A 248 -8.27 -28.10 -1.97
CA SER A 248 -8.92 -28.90 -0.92
C SER A 248 -8.51 -30.38 -0.94
N THR A 249 -7.36 -30.73 -1.52
CA THR A 249 -6.89 -32.10 -1.61
C THR A 249 -6.05 -32.48 -0.39
N ARG A 250 -6.23 -33.71 0.08
CA ARG A 250 -5.42 -34.34 1.13
C ARG A 250 -4.61 -35.48 0.53
N SER A 251 -3.32 -35.57 0.88
CA SER A 251 -2.51 -36.75 0.58
C SER A 251 -2.96 -37.93 1.45
N GLU A 252 -2.89 -39.15 0.92
CA GLU A 252 -3.22 -40.36 1.66
C GLU A 252 -2.18 -40.61 2.78
N ARG A 253 -2.64 -40.42 4.02
CA ARG A 253 -2.00 -40.71 5.31
C ARG A 253 -0.66 -41.48 5.29
N LEU A 254 0.42 -40.74 5.53
CA LEU A 254 1.55 -41.22 6.33
C LEU A 254 1.45 -40.54 7.70
N GLU A 255 1.14 -41.31 8.74
CA GLU A 255 1.28 -40.87 10.12
C GLU A 255 2.59 -41.41 10.66
N VAL A 256 3.58 -40.53 10.86
CA VAL A 256 4.85 -40.90 11.48
C VAL A 256 4.71 -40.68 12.98
N LYS A 257 4.78 -41.75 13.77
CA LYS A 257 4.74 -41.69 15.25
C LYS A 257 6.10 -42.06 15.84
N SER A 258 6.50 -41.34 16.88
CA SER A 258 7.75 -41.63 17.61
C SER A 258 7.68 -41.12 19.05
N LEU A 259 8.36 -41.82 19.96
CA LEU A 259 8.50 -41.44 21.36
C LEU A 259 9.86 -40.81 21.61
N HIS A 260 9.90 -39.72 22.38
CA HIS A 260 11.14 -38.97 22.66
C HIS A 260 11.25 -38.59 24.13
N PRO A 261 12.45 -38.62 24.72
CA PRO A 261 12.66 -38.24 26.11
C PRO A 261 12.52 -36.73 26.33
N ILE A 262 12.12 -36.36 27.55
CA ILE A 262 12.07 -34.97 28.04
C ILE A 262 13.26 -34.74 28.97
N ALA A 263 14.01 -33.67 28.76
CA ALA A 263 15.11 -33.28 29.63
C ALA A 263 14.58 -32.78 30.99
N ALA A 264 15.44 -32.80 32.01
CA ALA A 264 15.08 -32.37 33.37
C ALA A 264 14.58 -30.92 33.46
N ASP A 265 14.98 -30.04 32.54
CA ASP A 265 14.52 -28.65 32.45
C ASP A 265 13.21 -28.48 31.63
N GLY A 266 12.59 -29.60 31.26
CA GLY A 266 11.35 -29.70 30.50
C GLY A 266 11.52 -29.57 28.98
N ARG A 267 12.74 -29.41 28.45
CA ARG A 267 12.94 -29.30 26.99
C ARG A 267 12.94 -30.67 26.32
N PHE A 268 12.49 -30.71 25.07
CA PHE A 268 12.61 -31.87 24.20
C PHE A 268 13.03 -31.46 22.78
N GLY A 269 13.62 -32.42 22.06
CA GLY A 269 14.05 -32.25 20.67
C GLY A 269 13.97 -33.58 19.92
N ALA A 270 13.46 -33.53 18.69
CA ALA A 270 13.28 -34.71 17.85
C ALA A 270 13.48 -34.38 16.37
N GLU A 271 14.09 -35.29 15.62
CA GLU A 271 14.09 -35.26 14.16
C GLU A 271 12.98 -36.18 13.65
N VAL A 272 12.10 -35.64 12.79
CA VAL A 272 10.98 -36.37 12.19
C VAL A 272 11.18 -36.40 10.69
N ALA A 273 11.50 -37.58 10.14
CA ALA A 273 11.53 -37.78 8.70
C ALA A 273 10.10 -37.73 8.13
N LEU A 274 9.87 -36.88 7.12
CA LEU A 274 8.58 -36.75 6.46
C LEU A 274 8.48 -37.66 5.21
N GLY A 275 9.61 -38.18 4.74
CA GLY A 275 9.68 -39.01 3.54
C GLY A 275 9.91 -38.20 2.25
N ALA A 276 10.41 -38.88 1.21
CA ALA A 276 10.87 -38.23 -0.04
C ALA A 276 9.76 -37.46 -0.76
N ASP A 277 8.51 -37.91 -0.63
CA ASP A 277 7.33 -37.37 -1.31
C ASP A 277 6.66 -36.20 -0.57
N ALA A 278 7.17 -35.80 0.60
CA ALA A 278 6.60 -34.68 1.34
C ALA A 278 6.68 -33.40 0.49
N ALA A 279 5.56 -32.80 0.11
CA ALA A 279 5.55 -31.64 -0.77
C ALA A 279 6.21 -30.40 -0.15
N LEU A 280 6.77 -29.53 -1.00
CA LEU A 280 7.27 -28.22 -0.55
C LEU A 280 6.15 -27.18 -0.51
N TRP A 281 6.30 -26.21 0.38
CA TRP A 281 5.43 -25.05 0.47
C TRP A 281 6.02 -23.86 -0.29
N ASP A 282 5.24 -23.27 -1.21
CA ASP A 282 5.50 -21.98 -1.86
C ASP A 282 4.21 -21.35 -2.46
N GLU A 283 4.33 -20.25 -3.22
CA GLU A 283 3.18 -19.53 -3.80
C GLU A 283 2.38 -20.32 -4.85
N PHE A 284 2.99 -21.37 -5.43
CA PHE A 284 2.39 -22.22 -6.44
C PHE A 284 1.89 -23.55 -5.85
N SER A 285 2.52 -23.99 -4.76
CA SER A 285 2.21 -25.23 -4.03
C SER A 285 2.12 -24.94 -2.53
N PRO A 286 1.03 -24.33 -2.02
CA PRO A 286 0.88 -24.02 -0.59
C PRO A 286 0.43 -25.24 0.21
N VAL A 287 1.22 -26.32 0.17
CA VAL A 287 0.93 -27.56 0.91
C VAL A 287 1.35 -27.42 2.37
N LEU A 288 0.41 -27.70 3.27
CA LEU A 288 0.61 -27.65 4.72
C LEU A 288 0.59 -29.05 5.31
N HIS A 289 1.37 -29.22 6.36
CA HIS A 289 1.44 -30.42 7.19
C HIS A 289 1.00 -30.07 8.60
N THR A 290 0.56 -31.06 9.37
CA THR A 290 0.19 -30.89 10.78
C THR A 290 1.08 -31.76 11.64
N LEU A 291 1.72 -31.17 12.64
CA LEU A 291 2.47 -31.89 13.66
C LEU A 291 1.70 -31.82 14.98
N THR A 292 1.53 -32.97 15.63
CA THR A 292 0.87 -33.11 16.93
C THR A 292 1.86 -33.68 17.93
N VAL A 293 1.96 -33.05 19.10
CA VAL A 293 2.72 -33.55 20.25
C VAL A 293 1.73 -33.94 21.34
N ARG A 294 1.90 -35.12 21.94
CA ARG A 294 1.06 -35.65 23.02
C ARG A 294 1.89 -36.03 24.24
N LEU A 295 1.33 -35.81 25.41
CA LEU A 295 1.84 -36.29 26.69
C LEU A 295 1.04 -37.50 27.19
N PRO A 296 1.62 -38.36 28.04
CA PRO A 296 0.93 -39.53 28.60
C PRO A 296 -0.32 -39.21 29.42
N ASN A 297 -0.42 -37.99 29.97
CA ASN A 297 -1.59 -37.52 30.71
C ASN A 297 -2.76 -37.09 29.80
N GLY A 298 -2.62 -37.21 28.47
CA GLY A 298 -3.65 -36.84 27.51
C GLY A 298 -3.59 -35.39 27.03
N GLU A 299 -2.65 -34.58 27.52
CA GLU A 299 -2.39 -33.26 26.94
C GLU A 299 -1.91 -33.41 25.48
N GLU A 300 -2.50 -32.64 24.57
CA GLU A 300 -2.16 -32.64 23.15
C GLU A 300 -2.09 -31.21 22.62
N ARG A 301 -1.10 -30.94 21.76
CA ARG A 301 -1.01 -29.68 21.01
C ARG A 301 -0.58 -29.93 19.57
N SER A 302 -1.28 -29.29 18.64
CA SER A 302 -0.98 -29.36 17.21
C SER A 302 -0.50 -28.02 16.67
N VAL A 303 0.41 -28.09 15.70
CA VAL A 303 0.88 -26.94 14.92
C VAL A 303 0.84 -27.29 13.43
N ARG A 304 0.39 -26.35 12.60
CA ARG A 304 0.53 -26.45 11.15
C ARG A 304 1.87 -25.86 10.72
N PHE A 305 2.48 -26.43 9.68
CA PHE A 305 3.73 -25.96 9.13
C PHE A 305 3.82 -26.26 7.63
N GLY A 306 4.72 -25.57 6.92
CA GLY A 306 5.07 -25.87 5.53
C GLY A 306 6.53 -26.31 5.42
N LEU A 307 6.83 -27.29 4.57
CA LEU A 307 8.20 -27.69 4.28
C LEU A 307 8.81 -26.70 3.28
N ARG A 308 9.56 -25.73 3.78
CA ARG A 308 10.22 -24.71 2.95
C ARG A 308 11.53 -24.22 3.56
N GLU A 309 12.40 -23.68 2.72
CA GLU A 309 13.63 -23.01 3.12
C GLU A 309 13.72 -21.67 2.38
N VAL A 310 13.87 -20.56 3.10
CA VAL A 310 14.25 -19.27 2.53
C VAL A 310 15.71 -19.00 2.86
N ARG A 311 16.49 -18.59 1.86
CA ARG A 311 17.89 -18.20 2.06
C ARG A 311 18.29 -17.12 1.07
N ARG A 312 19.44 -16.50 1.32
CA ARG A 312 20.13 -15.69 0.31
C ARG A 312 21.26 -16.47 -0.34
N ASP A 313 21.58 -16.12 -1.58
CA ASP A 313 22.78 -16.53 -2.29
C ASP A 313 23.41 -15.27 -2.91
N GLY A 314 24.42 -14.72 -2.21
CA GLY A 314 24.92 -13.38 -2.46
C GLY A 314 23.78 -12.35 -2.42
N ARG A 315 23.49 -11.76 -3.59
CA ARG A 315 22.45 -10.74 -3.82
C ARG A 315 21.08 -11.31 -4.19
N ARG A 316 20.93 -12.63 -4.30
CA ARG A 316 19.67 -13.26 -4.73
C ARG A 316 18.92 -13.82 -3.53
N LEU A 317 17.60 -13.66 -3.53
CA LEU A 317 16.71 -14.40 -2.64
C LEU A 317 16.37 -15.73 -3.28
N LEU A 318 16.34 -16.79 -2.47
CA LEU A 318 15.97 -18.14 -2.89
C LEU A 318 14.89 -18.69 -1.95
N LEU A 319 13.89 -19.34 -2.52
CA LEU A 319 12.92 -20.17 -1.80
C LEU A 319 13.02 -21.59 -2.35
N ASN A 320 13.32 -22.55 -1.49
CA ASN A 320 13.49 -23.95 -1.89
C ASN A 320 14.57 -24.14 -2.98
N GLY A 321 15.63 -23.32 -2.93
CA GLY A 321 16.68 -23.28 -3.95
C GLY A 321 16.31 -22.55 -5.26
N ARG A 322 15.04 -22.11 -5.41
CA ARG A 322 14.53 -21.41 -6.59
C ARG A 322 14.65 -19.88 -6.42
N PRO A 323 15.09 -19.12 -7.45
CA PRO A 323 15.07 -17.66 -7.40
C PRO A 323 13.70 -17.09 -7.03
N LEU A 324 13.68 -16.23 -6.01
CA LEU A 324 12.50 -15.55 -5.50
C LEU A 324 12.55 -14.07 -5.89
N PHE A 325 11.43 -13.56 -6.41
CA PHE A 325 11.20 -12.13 -6.59
C PHE A 325 9.92 -11.75 -5.84
N LEU A 326 10.06 -10.86 -4.88
CA LEU A 326 8.96 -10.39 -4.05
C LEU A 326 8.18 -9.31 -4.80
N ARG A 327 6.92 -9.59 -5.11
CA ARG A 327 5.97 -8.65 -5.71
C ARG A 327 5.04 -8.21 -4.59
N GLY A 328 5.45 -7.13 -3.91
CA GLY A 328 4.92 -6.75 -2.61
C GLY A 328 3.99 -5.55 -2.63
N THR A 329 3.01 -5.52 -1.72
CA THR A 329 2.30 -4.32 -1.28
C THR A 329 2.43 -4.18 0.23
N LEU A 330 2.25 -2.97 0.73
CA LEU A 330 2.08 -2.74 2.16
C LEU A 330 0.65 -3.07 2.58
N ASP A 331 0.52 -3.53 3.83
CA ASP A 331 -0.70 -3.49 4.62
C ASP A 331 -0.45 -2.57 5.83
N CYS A 332 -1.33 -1.59 5.99
CA CYS A 332 -1.20 -0.53 7.01
C CYS A 332 -2.23 -0.65 8.15
N ALA A 333 -2.88 -1.81 8.33
CA ALA A 333 -3.94 -2.04 9.32
C ALA A 333 -5.21 -1.20 9.10
N LEU A 334 -5.59 -0.92 7.85
CA LEU A 334 -6.77 -0.10 7.55
C LEU A 334 -8.05 -0.94 7.47
N PHE A 335 -8.93 -0.79 8.46
CA PHE A 335 -10.21 -1.51 8.55
C PHE A 335 -11.38 -0.56 8.84
N PRO A 336 -11.93 0.15 7.83
CA PRO A 336 -12.90 1.24 8.05
C PRO A 336 -14.17 0.82 8.80
N ARG A 337 -14.61 -0.44 8.66
CA ARG A 337 -15.86 -0.91 9.29
C ARG A 337 -15.74 -1.04 10.81
N THR A 338 -14.60 -1.51 11.31
CA THR A 338 -14.38 -1.84 12.72
C THR A 338 -13.46 -0.84 13.41
N GLY A 339 -12.52 -0.24 12.66
CA GLY A 339 -11.39 0.50 13.22
C GLY A 339 -10.45 -0.40 14.03
N PHE A 340 -10.31 -1.66 13.65
CA PHE A 340 -9.31 -2.60 14.19
C PHE A 340 -9.23 -3.84 13.28
N PRO A 341 -8.10 -4.56 13.26
CA PRO A 341 -7.93 -5.72 12.40
C PRO A 341 -8.86 -6.89 12.78
N PRO A 342 -9.46 -7.59 11.80
CA PRO A 342 -10.28 -8.77 12.06
C PRO A 342 -9.41 -9.93 12.52
N THR A 343 -9.90 -10.73 13.47
CA THR A 343 -9.29 -12.01 13.86
C THR A 343 -9.92 -13.22 13.16
N ASP A 344 -10.68 -12.96 12.09
CA ASP A 344 -11.31 -13.99 11.27
C ASP A 344 -10.47 -14.33 10.02
N VAL A 345 -10.25 -15.62 9.79
CA VAL A 345 -9.45 -16.12 8.66
C VAL A 345 -10.12 -15.83 7.31
N ALA A 346 -11.46 -15.85 7.23
CA ALA A 346 -12.15 -15.68 5.96
C ALA A 346 -11.96 -14.27 5.39
N GLU A 347 -11.99 -13.25 6.25
CA GLU A 347 -11.71 -11.88 5.83
C GLU A 347 -10.26 -11.70 5.35
N TRP A 348 -9.28 -12.27 6.04
CA TRP A 348 -7.89 -12.26 5.55
C TRP A 348 -7.72 -13.05 4.26
N ARG A 349 -8.43 -14.15 4.06
CA ARG A 349 -8.43 -14.90 2.80
C ARG A 349 -8.99 -14.06 1.65
N ARG A 350 -10.01 -13.23 1.90
CA ARG A 350 -10.54 -12.27 0.93
C ARG A 350 -9.48 -11.24 0.54
N ILE A 351 -8.88 -10.56 1.53
CA ILE A 351 -7.87 -9.51 1.33
C ILE A 351 -6.65 -10.04 0.58
N LEU A 352 -6.04 -11.11 1.09
CA LEU A 352 -4.86 -11.72 0.49
C LEU A 352 -5.15 -12.35 -0.88
N GLY A 353 -6.37 -12.87 -1.08
CA GLY A 353 -6.84 -13.33 -2.38
C GLY A 353 -6.92 -12.21 -3.42
N THR A 354 -7.40 -11.02 -3.02
CA THR A 354 -7.39 -9.82 -3.87
C THR A 354 -5.97 -9.39 -4.21
N ILE A 355 -5.05 -9.38 -3.23
CA ILE A 355 -3.64 -9.07 -3.49
C ILE A 355 -3.05 -10.05 -4.52
N LYS A 356 -3.30 -11.36 -4.33
CA LYS A 356 -2.82 -12.41 -5.23
C LYS A 356 -3.41 -12.31 -6.63
N SER A 357 -4.67 -11.91 -6.77
CA SER A 357 -5.32 -11.77 -8.09
C SER A 357 -4.69 -10.68 -8.96
N HIS A 358 -4.09 -9.66 -8.33
CA HIS A 358 -3.33 -8.60 -9.02
C HIS A 358 -1.89 -9.02 -9.37
N GLY A 359 -1.49 -10.26 -9.06
CA GLY A 359 -0.18 -10.84 -9.41
C GLY A 359 0.89 -10.75 -8.31
N LEU A 360 0.56 -10.10 -7.20
CA LEU A 360 1.44 -9.97 -6.05
C LEU A 360 1.54 -11.29 -5.27
N ASN A 361 2.68 -11.53 -4.63
CA ASN A 361 2.92 -12.71 -3.78
C ASN A 361 3.40 -12.33 -2.37
N HIS A 362 3.58 -11.04 -2.09
CA HIS A 362 4.21 -10.55 -0.87
C HIS A 362 3.37 -9.45 -0.21
N VAL A 363 3.34 -9.45 1.12
CA VAL A 363 2.76 -8.39 1.95
C VAL A 363 3.78 -7.98 3.00
N ARG A 364 4.03 -6.69 3.11
CA ARG A 364 4.76 -6.09 4.23
C ARG A 364 3.76 -5.46 5.19
N PHE A 365 3.72 -5.93 6.43
CA PHE A 365 2.92 -5.33 7.48
C PHE A 365 3.66 -4.13 8.06
N HIS A 366 3.33 -2.95 7.55
CA HIS A 366 4.09 -1.71 7.80
C HIS A 366 3.97 -1.27 9.25
N SER A 367 5.06 -1.33 10.02
CA SER A 367 5.15 -0.98 11.44
C SER A 367 4.19 -1.73 12.37
N TRP A 368 3.76 -2.95 11.99
CA TRP A 368 2.85 -3.77 12.80
C TRP A 368 2.95 -5.26 12.51
N CYS A 369 2.29 -6.07 13.34
CA CYS A 369 2.11 -7.51 13.15
C CYS A 369 0.61 -7.85 13.09
N PRO A 370 0.15 -8.60 12.07
CA PRO A 370 -1.25 -8.96 11.91
C PRO A 370 -1.66 -10.08 12.88
N PRO A 371 -2.96 -10.31 13.11
CA PRO A 371 -3.41 -11.42 13.96
C PRO A 371 -3.12 -12.77 13.30
N GLU A 372 -3.17 -13.87 14.08
CA GLU A 372 -2.90 -15.25 13.59
C GLU A 372 -3.73 -15.60 12.36
N ALA A 373 -4.97 -15.09 12.29
CA ALA A 373 -5.87 -15.27 11.17
C ALA A 373 -5.25 -14.87 9.81
N ALA A 374 -4.43 -13.82 9.77
CA ALA A 374 -3.72 -13.40 8.58
C ALA A 374 -2.64 -14.40 8.17
N PHE A 375 -1.88 -14.93 9.14
CA PHE A 375 -0.86 -15.94 8.90
C PHE A 375 -1.47 -17.24 8.40
N VAL A 376 -2.59 -17.67 8.99
CA VAL A 376 -3.35 -18.82 8.51
C VAL A 376 -3.79 -18.63 7.06
N ALA A 377 -4.39 -17.48 6.73
CA ALA A 377 -4.81 -17.20 5.36
C ALA A 377 -3.60 -17.11 4.40
N GLY A 378 -2.49 -16.54 4.85
CA GLY A 378 -1.24 -16.45 4.08
C GLY A 378 -0.63 -17.82 3.79
N ASP A 379 -0.64 -18.72 4.77
CA ASP A 379 -0.21 -20.11 4.62
C ASP A 379 -1.05 -20.86 3.59
N GLU A 380 -2.37 -20.71 3.66
CA GLU A 380 -3.34 -21.36 2.77
C GLU A 380 -3.25 -20.86 1.33
N LEU A 381 -2.95 -19.57 1.16
CA LEU A 381 -2.87 -18.93 -0.15
C LEU A 381 -1.45 -18.93 -0.74
N GLY A 382 -0.42 -19.32 0.00
CA GLY A 382 0.97 -19.23 -0.46
C GLY A 382 1.47 -17.80 -0.58
N MET A 383 1.08 -16.91 0.34
CA MET A 383 1.56 -15.53 0.41
C MET A 383 2.81 -15.42 1.27
N TYR A 384 3.68 -14.46 0.96
CA TYR A 384 4.94 -14.23 1.67
C TYR A 384 4.86 -12.97 2.52
N PHE A 385 5.16 -13.07 3.81
CA PHE A 385 5.04 -11.96 4.74
C PHE A 385 6.40 -11.41 5.18
N GLN A 386 6.50 -10.08 5.17
CA GLN A 386 7.41 -9.34 6.01
C GLN A 386 6.61 -8.78 7.18
N VAL A 387 6.97 -9.21 8.39
CA VAL A 387 6.39 -8.71 9.64
C VAL A 387 7.35 -7.70 10.25
N GLU A 388 6.84 -6.77 11.06
CA GLU A 388 7.67 -5.84 11.81
C GLU A 388 7.36 -5.93 13.30
N ALA A 389 8.33 -5.62 14.17
CA ALA A 389 8.16 -5.63 15.63
C ALA A 389 7.34 -4.43 16.15
N ALA A 390 6.37 -3.99 15.36
CA ALA A 390 5.37 -2.96 15.69
C ALA A 390 5.92 -1.57 16.03
N THR A 391 7.12 -1.21 15.53
CA THR A 391 7.74 0.10 15.76
C THR A 391 7.88 0.94 14.49
N TRP A 392 7.73 2.25 14.63
CA TRP A 392 8.15 3.28 13.68
C TRP A 392 8.79 4.46 14.44
N PRO A 393 9.95 4.25 15.08
CA PRO A 393 10.60 5.25 15.93
C PRO A 393 11.37 6.24 15.05
N ASN A 394 10.62 7.00 14.25
CA ASN A 394 11.14 7.93 13.27
C ASN A 394 11.63 9.21 13.97
N ALA A 395 12.84 9.66 13.62
CA ALA A 395 13.39 10.98 13.98
C ALA A 395 13.95 11.68 12.72
N VAL A 396 13.29 11.51 11.57
CA VAL A 396 13.75 12.08 10.30
C VAL A 396 13.64 13.60 10.35
N ALA A 397 14.80 14.24 10.33
CA ALA A 397 15.00 15.68 10.36
C ALA A 397 14.31 16.46 9.20
N VAL A 398 13.87 15.77 8.14
CA VAL A 398 13.16 16.38 6.99
C VAL A 398 11.73 16.79 7.35
N LEU A 399 11.12 16.13 8.35
CA LEU A 399 9.80 16.46 8.89
C LEU A 399 10.01 16.87 10.34
N ALA A 400 10.52 18.09 10.52
CA ALA A 400 11.12 18.64 11.75
C ALA A 400 10.19 18.76 12.98
N PHE A 401 9.40 17.74 13.33
CA PHE A 401 8.44 17.83 14.43
C PHE A 401 8.31 16.63 15.38
N ASN A 402 8.65 15.37 15.06
CA ASN A 402 8.16 14.27 15.91
C ASN A 402 9.17 13.21 16.39
N SER A 403 8.91 12.81 17.63
CA SER A 403 9.68 12.11 18.66
C SER A 403 11.14 12.56 18.88
N PRO A 404 11.49 13.11 20.06
CA PRO A 404 12.87 13.43 20.40
C PRO A 404 13.77 12.20 20.58
N ARG A 405 13.22 10.97 20.45
CA ARG A 405 13.94 9.72 20.75
C ARG A 405 13.77 8.73 19.61
N GLY A 406 14.88 8.33 19.04
CA GLY A 406 14.93 7.24 18.08
C GLY A 406 15.02 5.88 18.77
N ILE A 407 15.55 4.89 18.05
CA ILE A 407 15.86 3.58 18.62
C ILE A 407 17.37 3.44 18.84
N GLY A 408 17.77 2.71 19.87
CA GLY A 408 19.16 2.41 20.21
C GLY A 408 19.80 3.30 21.27
N ASP A 409 19.06 4.24 21.84
CA ASP A 409 19.55 5.19 22.85
C ASP A 409 19.38 4.69 24.30
N GLY A 410 18.94 3.44 24.50
CA GLY A 410 18.75 2.82 25.82
C GLY A 410 17.39 3.11 26.48
N ASP A 411 16.47 3.72 25.75
CA ASP A 411 15.09 3.92 26.19
C ASP A 411 14.30 2.60 26.24
N ALA A 412 13.11 2.63 26.86
CA ALA A 412 12.26 1.44 27.04
C ALA A 412 11.89 0.73 25.72
N VAL A 413 11.85 1.45 24.59
CA VAL A 413 11.54 0.90 23.26
C VAL A 413 12.57 -0.12 22.79
N ASP A 414 13.84 0.00 23.18
CA ASP A 414 14.89 -0.94 22.78
C ASP A 414 14.65 -2.32 23.40
N ALA A 415 14.45 -2.36 24.72
CA ALA A 415 14.15 -3.60 25.43
C ALA A 415 12.81 -4.18 24.98
N TRP A 416 11.81 -3.32 24.76
CA TRP A 416 10.49 -3.74 24.31
C TRP A 416 10.49 -4.32 22.89
N ALA A 417 11.18 -3.70 21.93
CA ALA A 417 11.22 -4.17 20.54
C ALA A 417 11.97 -5.51 20.40
N LEU A 418 12.99 -5.75 21.23
CA LEU A 418 13.62 -7.06 21.33
C LEU A 418 12.63 -8.10 21.86
N ALA A 419 11.98 -7.82 23.01
CA ALA A 419 11.02 -8.73 23.63
C ALA A 419 9.78 -8.99 22.75
N GLU A 420 9.29 -7.97 22.05
CA GLU A 420 8.18 -8.09 21.10
C GLU A 420 8.57 -8.95 19.90
N GLY A 421 9.79 -8.78 19.39
CA GLY A 421 10.37 -9.68 18.40
C GLY A 421 10.29 -11.15 18.85
N GLU A 422 10.80 -11.46 20.04
CA GLU A 422 10.74 -12.82 20.59
C GLU A 422 9.31 -13.35 20.74
N ARG A 423 8.37 -12.52 21.22
CA ARG A 423 6.96 -12.89 21.34
C ARG A 423 6.36 -13.25 19.98
N ILE A 424 6.60 -12.43 18.96
CA ILE A 424 6.13 -12.68 17.58
C ILE A 424 6.71 -13.99 17.04
N LEU A 425 8.02 -14.25 17.23
CA LEU A 425 8.64 -15.48 16.75
C LEU A 425 8.06 -16.73 17.43
N ARG A 426 7.77 -16.65 18.74
CA ARG A 426 7.15 -17.74 19.49
C ARG A 426 5.71 -17.99 19.06
N ALA A 427 4.92 -16.92 18.89
CA ALA A 427 3.51 -17.02 18.54
C ALA A 427 3.30 -17.50 17.10
N TYR A 428 4.05 -16.94 16.15
CA TYR A 428 3.76 -17.08 14.73
C TYR A 428 4.87 -17.79 13.93
N GLY A 429 5.96 -18.21 14.57
CA GLY A 429 7.14 -18.72 13.87
C GLY A 429 6.94 -20.01 13.08
N ASN A 430 5.89 -20.79 13.36
CA ASN A 430 5.57 -22.02 12.62
C ASN A 430 4.86 -21.77 11.27
N HIS A 431 4.34 -20.56 11.04
CA HIS A 431 3.65 -20.22 9.80
C HIS A 431 4.65 -20.11 8.64
N PRO A 432 4.55 -20.96 7.59
CA PRO A 432 5.47 -20.90 6.47
C PRO A 432 5.41 -19.59 5.69
N CYS A 433 4.30 -18.82 5.74
CA CYS A 433 4.23 -17.49 5.13
C CYS A 433 5.15 -16.45 5.76
N PHE A 434 5.60 -16.64 7.01
CA PHE A 434 6.47 -15.68 7.71
C PHE A 434 7.93 -15.80 7.23
N LEU A 435 8.25 -15.13 6.12
CA LEU A 435 9.54 -15.25 5.42
C LEU A 435 10.59 -14.24 5.87
N LEU A 436 10.17 -13.02 6.20
CA LEU A 436 11.04 -11.88 6.45
C LEU A 436 10.65 -11.18 7.76
N PHE A 437 11.62 -10.74 8.55
CA PHE A 437 11.36 -10.00 9.78
C PHE A 437 12.24 -8.76 9.91
N ALA A 438 11.64 -7.64 10.29
CA ALA A 438 12.34 -6.37 10.54
C ALA A 438 11.97 -5.80 11.91
N ALA A 439 12.84 -4.98 12.51
CA ALA A 439 12.53 -4.36 13.81
C ALA A 439 11.43 -3.30 13.69
N GLY A 440 11.33 -2.62 12.55
CA GLY A 440 10.36 -1.56 12.31
C GLY A 440 10.55 -0.86 10.97
N ASN A 441 9.94 0.32 10.86
CA ASN A 441 10.03 1.21 9.71
C ASN A 441 10.91 2.42 10.02
N GLU A 442 11.73 2.82 9.05
CA GLU A 442 12.36 4.15 8.96
C GLU A 442 12.91 4.70 10.30
N PRO A 443 13.80 3.95 10.97
CA PRO A 443 14.25 4.26 12.32
C PRO A 443 15.08 5.55 12.36
N GLY A 444 14.88 6.35 13.40
CA GLY A 444 15.69 7.51 13.74
C GLY A 444 16.60 7.28 14.94
N GLY A 445 17.30 8.33 15.38
CA GLY A 445 18.20 8.32 16.54
C GLY A 445 19.69 8.14 16.16
N PRO A 446 20.64 8.63 16.96
CA PRO A 446 22.06 8.56 16.65
C PRO A 446 22.62 7.13 16.70
N HIS A 447 22.06 6.24 17.54
CA HIS A 447 22.59 4.89 17.78
C HIS A 447 21.79 3.76 17.13
N HIS A 448 20.80 4.08 16.27
CA HIS A 448 19.92 3.07 15.66
C HIS A 448 20.67 1.99 14.90
N ARG A 449 21.74 2.33 14.17
CA ARG A 449 22.51 1.36 13.37
C ARG A 449 23.11 0.25 14.23
N GLU A 450 23.74 0.63 15.34
CA GLU A 450 24.40 -0.31 16.26
C GLU A 450 23.39 -1.19 16.98
N TYR A 451 22.27 -0.61 17.43
CA TYR A 451 21.20 -1.37 18.05
C TYR A 451 20.57 -2.37 17.08
N LEU A 452 20.24 -1.94 15.86
CA LEU A 452 19.58 -2.79 14.87
C LEU A 452 20.48 -3.92 14.37
N ALA A 453 21.80 -3.71 14.28
CA ALA A 453 22.75 -4.78 14.02
C ALA A 453 22.65 -5.90 15.08
N ARG A 454 22.69 -5.52 16.37
CA ARG A 454 22.51 -6.47 17.49
C ARG A 454 21.15 -7.13 17.48
N TRP A 455 20.09 -6.39 17.14
CA TRP A 455 18.73 -6.94 17.06
C TRP A 455 18.64 -8.02 15.98
N VAL A 456 19.22 -7.79 14.79
CA VAL A 456 19.26 -8.79 13.69
C VAL A 456 19.98 -10.06 14.13
N GLU A 457 21.16 -9.92 14.75
CA GLU A 457 21.91 -11.07 15.27
C GLU A 457 21.13 -11.84 16.33
N ALA A 458 20.49 -11.14 17.27
CA ALA A 458 19.67 -11.74 18.31
C ALA A 458 18.49 -12.53 17.73
N MET A 459 17.70 -11.92 16.84
CA MET A 459 16.55 -12.59 16.23
C MET A 459 16.96 -13.82 15.41
N ARG A 460 18.06 -13.73 14.65
CA ARG A 460 18.61 -14.85 13.88
C ARG A 460 19.06 -15.99 14.79
N ALA A 461 19.69 -15.69 15.93
CA ALA A 461 20.12 -16.70 16.89
C ALA A 461 18.94 -17.42 17.56
N ILE A 462 17.83 -16.72 17.77
CA ILE A 462 16.60 -17.27 18.37
C ILE A 462 15.88 -18.20 17.37
N ASP A 463 15.83 -17.81 16.09
CA ASP A 463 15.10 -18.59 15.10
C ASP A 463 15.69 -18.44 13.69
N SER A 464 16.15 -19.54 13.11
CA SER A 464 16.81 -19.57 11.80
C SER A 464 15.87 -19.82 10.61
N ARG A 465 14.54 -19.88 10.80
CA ARG A 465 13.58 -20.26 9.74
C ARG A 465 13.30 -19.16 8.71
N ARG A 466 13.78 -17.94 8.93
CA ARG A 466 13.44 -16.74 8.15
C ARG A 466 14.65 -15.82 7.98
N LEU A 467 14.53 -14.81 7.12
CA LEU A 467 15.56 -13.79 6.91
C LEU A 467 15.27 -12.54 7.73
N TYR A 468 16.32 -11.84 8.16
CA TYR A 468 16.24 -10.68 9.04
C TYR A 468 16.87 -9.44 8.42
N THR A 469 16.28 -8.28 8.71
CA THR A 469 16.84 -6.97 8.38
C THR A 469 16.63 -6.03 9.56
N GLY A 470 17.50 -5.03 9.72
CA GLY A 470 17.38 -4.06 10.80
C GLY A 470 16.02 -3.35 10.75
N ALA A 471 15.69 -2.74 9.61
CA ALA A 471 14.42 -2.06 9.41
C ALA A 471 14.12 -1.89 7.91
N ALA A 472 12.90 -1.46 7.61
CA ALA A 472 12.51 -1.04 6.27
C ALA A 472 12.84 0.44 6.03
N GLY A 473 13.21 0.78 4.79
CA GLY A 473 13.63 2.12 4.37
C GLY A 473 15.13 2.35 4.56
N TRP A 474 15.67 2.03 5.73
CA TRP A 474 17.09 2.11 6.11
C TRP A 474 17.25 1.48 7.52
N PRO A 475 18.46 1.25 8.06
CA PRO A 475 19.77 1.39 7.45
C PRO A 475 20.21 0.18 6.61
N GLU A 476 21.17 0.43 5.72
CA GLU A 476 22.01 -0.63 5.15
C GLU A 476 23.05 -1.08 6.18
N LEU A 477 22.93 -2.32 6.67
CA LEU A 477 23.81 -2.95 7.67
C LEU A 477 24.45 -4.23 7.10
N VAL A 478 25.66 -4.57 7.54
CA VAL A 478 26.35 -5.80 7.11
C VAL A 478 25.64 -7.05 7.62
N GLU A 479 24.98 -6.92 8.78
CA GLU A 479 24.26 -7.98 9.47
C GLU A 479 22.95 -8.35 8.76
N ASN A 480 22.41 -7.45 7.92
CA ASN A 480 21.16 -7.68 7.21
C ASN A 480 21.27 -8.89 6.25
N ASP A 481 20.29 -9.79 6.30
CA ASP A 481 20.13 -10.83 5.28
C ASP A 481 19.62 -10.27 3.94
N PHE A 482 18.95 -9.11 3.98
CA PHE A 482 18.44 -8.37 2.84
C PHE A 482 18.26 -6.89 3.21
N HIS A 483 18.29 -6.01 2.22
CA HIS A 483 18.05 -4.58 2.40
C HIS A 483 16.68 -4.20 1.84
N VAL A 484 16.02 -3.26 2.50
CA VAL A 484 14.80 -2.61 2.02
C VAL A 484 15.09 -1.12 1.95
N LEU A 485 15.34 -0.57 0.76
CA LEU A 485 15.84 0.80 0.59
C LEU A 485 15.09 1.57 -0.52
N PRO A 486 14.96 2.90 -0.42
CA PRO A 486 14.19 3.72 -1.36
C PRO A 486 14.94 4.05 -2.66
N GLU A 487 16.24 3.75 -2.77
CA GLU A 487 17.09 4.19 -3.90
C GLU A 487 16.57 3.77 -5.28
N SER A 488 15.89 2.62 -5.36
CA SER A 488 15.38 2.05 -6.60
C SER A 488 13.95 2.49 -6.91
N ARG A 489 13.63 3.78 -6.70
CA ARG A 489 12.35 4.41 -7.07
C ARG A 489 12.50 5.25 -8.34
N THR A 490 11.38 5.51 -9.01
CA THR A 490 11.34 6.48 -10.12
C THR A 490 11.20 7.93 -9.65
N HIS A 491 10.80 8.11 -8.40
CA HIS A 491 10.57 9.40 -7.75
C HIS A 491 10.85 9.30 -6.25
N GLN A 492 11.69 10.19 -5.74
CA GLN A 492 12.01 10.30 -4.31
C GLN A 492 11.17 11.40 -3.65
N TRP A 493 11.07 11.32 -2.32
CA TRP A 493 10.49 12.41 -1.54
C TRP A 493 11.28 13.71 -1.78
N GLY A 494 10.59 14.81 -2.09
CA GLY A 494 11.21 16.10 -2.37
C GLY A 494 11.63 16.33 -3.83
N ASP A 495 11.55 15.32 -4.71
CA ASP A 495 12.06 15.45 -6.09
C ASP A 495 11.30 16.50 -6.93
N GLY A 496 10.01 16.70 -6.65
CA GLY A 496 9.20 17.62 -7.43
C GLY A 496 9.18 17.28 -8.92
N LEU A 497 9.33 18.28 -9.78
CA LEU A 497 9.45 18.09 -11.24
C LEU A 497 10.81 17.51 -11.67
N ALA A 498 11.78 17.34 -10.77
CA ALA A 498 13.07 16.71 -11.06
C ALA A 498 13.00 15.18 -11.05
N GLY A 499 11.90 14.60 -10.53
CA GLY A 499 11.66 13.15 -10.57
C GLY A 499 11.66 12.62 -12.00
N ARG A 500 12.12 11.38 -12.21
CA ARG A 500 12.46 10.84 -13.54
C ARG A 500 11.35 11.01 -14.57
N LEU A 501 10.12 10.65 -14.19
CA LEU A 501 8.96 10.64 -15.08
C LEU A 501 8.55 12.05 -15.53
N ASN A 502 8.96 13.10 -14.81
CA ASN A 502 8.79 14.49 -15.24
C ASN A 502 10.04 15.04 -15.95
N ALA A 503 11.23 14.66 -15.50
CA ALA A 503 12.49 15.25 -15.97
C ALA A 503 12.98 14.68 -17.31
N THR A 504 12.69 13.41 -17.61
CA THR A 504 13.23 12.70 -18.77
C THR A 504 12.15 12.26 -19.77
N PRO A 505 12.42 12.32 -21.09
CA PRO A 505 11.44 11.88 -22.10
C PRO A 505 10.99 10.42 -21.92
N PRO A 506 9.74 10.07 -22.27
CA PRO A 506 9.22 8.73 -22.07
C PRO A 506 9.97 7.64 -22.85
N ALA A 507 10.48 6.66 -22.12
CA ALA A 507 11.22 5.48 -22.59
C ALA A 507 11.12 4.36 -21.54
N THR A 508 11.39 3.11 -21.92
CA THR A 508 11.37 1.93 -21.00
C THR A 508 12.76 1.36 -20.75
N MET A 509 13.79 2.18 -20.85
CA MET A 509 15.19 1.73 -20.77
C MET A 509 15.71 1.54 -19.35
N VAL A 510 14.98 2.05 -18.34
CA VAL A 510 15.47 2.16 -16.97
C VAL A 510 15.48 0.83 -16.24
N ASP A 511 16.55 0.63 -15.47
CA ASP A 511 16.70 -0.41 -14.45
C ASP A 511 17.67 0.08 -13.36
N TYR A 512 17.80 -0.69 -12.28
CA TYR A 512 18.54 -0.31 -11.07
C TYR A 512 19.79 -1.18 -10.84
N ARG A 513 20.41 -1.68 -11.92
CA ARG A 513 21.60 -2.56 -11.83
C ARG A 513 22.71 -1.98 -10.96
N ALA A 514 23.02 -0.70 -11.18
CA ALA A 514 24.04 -0.01 -10.40
C ALA A 514 23.73 0.00 -8.89
N SER A 515 22.46 0.09 -8.50
CA SER A 515 22.05 0.01 -7.09
C SER A 515 22.24 -1.39 -6.51
N VAL A 516 21.92 -2.42 -7.30
CA VAL A 516 22.07 -3.83 -6.90
C VAL A 516 23.54 -4.27 -6.86
N GLU A 517 24.39 -3.79 -7.76
CA GLU A 517 25.81 -4.17 -7.87
C GLU A 517 26.69 -3.64 -6.74
N ARG A 518 26.28 -2.55 -6.07
CA ARG A 518 27.02 -1.98 -4.92
C ARG A 518 26.88 -2.80 -3.63
N ARG A 519 25.98 -3.78 -3.58
CA ARG A 519 25.56 -4.46 -2.35
C ARG A 519 25.98 -5.92 -2.30
N SER A 520 26.17 -6.43 -1.10
CA SER A 520 26.52 -7.83 -0.85
C SER A 520 25.31 -8.73 -0.52
N ALA A 521 24.18 -8.12 -0.15
CA ALA A 521 22.92 -8.79 0.15
C ALA A 521 21.81 -8.35 -0.82
N PRO A 522 20.70 -9.12 -0.92
CA PRO A 522 19.58 -8.79 -1.80
C PRO A 522 18.96 -7.44 -1.47
N LEU A 523 18.52 -6.73 -2.51
CA LEU A 523 17.84 -5.44 -2.38
C LEU A 523 16.35 -5.60 -2.74
N ILE A 524 15.48 -5.11 -1.86
CA ILE A 524 14.05 -4.93 -2.07
C ILE A 524 13.78 -3.42 -2.13
N SER A 525 13.08 -2.97 -3.17
CA SER A 525 12.73 -1.55 -3.32
C SER A 525 11.65 -1.17 -2.32
N HIS A 526 11.99 -0.26 -1.40
CA HIS A 526 11.07 0.27 -0.38
C HIS A 526 10.01 1.15 -1.06
N GLU A 527 8.72 0.92 -0.80
CA GLU A 527 7.58 1.81 -1.08
C GLU A 527 7.63 2.56 -2.42
N ILE A 528 7.57 1.81 -3.51
CA ILE A 528 7.44 2.38 -4.86
C ILE A 528 5.95 2.69 -5.16
N GLY A 529 5.67 3.43 -6.24
CA GLY A 529 4.31 3.51 -6.80
C GLY A 529 3.35 4.50 -6.14
N GLN A 530 3.86 5.50 -5.41
CA GLN A 530 3.08 6.47 -4.63
C GLN A 530 2.39 7.54 -5.51
N TRP A 531 1.70 7.12 -6.56
CA TRP A 531 1.05 7.98 -7.56
C TRP A 531 -0.42 8.17 -7.21
N CYS A 532 -0.86 9.40 -6.95
CA CYS A 532 -2.26 9.63 -6.58
C CYS A 532 -3.23 9.48 -7.76
N SER A 533 -4.39 8.88 -7.51
CA SER A 533 -5.60 9.10 -8.29
C SER A 533 -6.44 10.24 -7.68
N TYR A 534 -7.59 10.57 -8.27
CA TYR A 534 -8.61 11.31 -7.52
C TYR A 534 -9.15 10.42 -6.38
N PRO A 535 -9.49 10.96 -5.19
CA PRO A 535 -10.09 10.17 -4.12
C PRO A 535 -11.41 9.52 -4.56
N ALA A 536 -11.64 8.28 -4.13
CA ALA A 536 -12.84 7.52 -4.48
C ALA A 536 -14.07 7.97 -3.66
N LEU A 537 -14.63 9.13 -3.99
CA LEU A 537 -15.74 9.78 -3.27
C LEU A 537 -17.01 8.92 -3.22
N GLU A 538 -17.24 8.05 -4.21
CA GLU A 538 -18.37 7.12 -4.24
C GLU A 538 -18.32 6.10 -3.09
N THR A 539 -17.15 5.90 -2.47
CA THR A 539 -16.97 4.97 -1.36
C THR A 539 -17.50 5.50 -0.05
N THR A 540 -17.80 6.81 0.06
CA THR A 540 -18.35 7.44 1.28
C THR A 540 -19.57 6.68 1.81
N ALA A 541 -20.45 6.19 0.92
CA ALA A 541 -21.62 5.40 1.30
C ALA A 541 -21.29 4.01 1.89
N LYS A 542 -20.08 3.47 1.66
CA LYS A 542 -19.62 2.18 2.21
C LYS A 542 -19.17 2.31 3.67
N HIS A 543 -18.83 3.53 4.13
CA HIS A 543 -18.41 3.83 5.51
C HIS A 543 -19.60 3.80 6.48
N THR A 544 -20.17 2.61 6.64
CA THR A 544 -21.32 2.31 7.51
C THR A 544 -20.93 1.85 8.91
N GLY A 545 -19.64 1.65 9.15
CA GLY A 545 -19.10 1.16 10.42
C GLY A 545 -18.53 2.28 11.30
N HIS A 546 -17.52 1.93 12.09
CA HIS A 546 -16.94 2.79 13.11
C HIS A 546 -16.21 4.03 12.55
N LEU A 547 -15.44 3.89 11.47
CA LEU A 547 -14.65 4.99 10.91
C LEU A 547 -15.39 5.67 9.76
N ARG A 548 -15.74 6.95 9.96
CA ARG A 548 -16.38 7.82 8.98
C ARG A 548 -15.35 8.36 7.98
N ALA A 549 -15.74 8.48 6.72
CA ALA A 549 -14.96 9.16 5.68
C ALA A 549 -15.16 10.68 5.68
N ALA A 550 -14.98 11.32 6.84
CA ALA A 550 -15.20 12.75 7.02
C ALA A 550 -14.32 13.61 6.09
N ASN A 551 -13.11 13.13 5.79
CA ASN A 551 -12.20 13.67 4.78
C ASN A 551 -12.82 13.68 3.38
N LEU A 552 -13.37 12.55 2.92
CA LEU A 552 -14.00 12.45 1.60
C LEU A 552 -15.23 13.36 1.48
N GLU A 553 -16.01 13.49 2.56
CA GLU A 553 -17.15 14.42 2.61
C GLU A 553 -16.73 15.90 2.47
N ILE A 554 -15.55 16.27 2.99
CA ILE A 554 -14.96 17.60 2.80
C ILE A 554 -14.60 17.80 1.32
N PHE A 555 -13.92 16.83 0.71
CA PHE A 555 -13.49 16.91 -0.68
C PHE A 555 -14.68 16.98 -1.64
N GLU A 556 -15.73 16.17 -1.41
CA GLU A 556 -16.96 16.21 -2.19
C GLU A 556 -17.66 17.58 -2.08
N ARG A 557 -17.65 18.17 -0.88
CA ARG A 557 -18.22 19.51 -0.67
C ARG A 557 -17.43 20.58 -1.45
N TRP A 558 -16.10 20.56 -1.42
CA TRP A 558 -15.30 21.53 -2.17
C TRP A 558 -15.48 21.37 -3.67
N LEU A 559 -15.54 20.14 -4.18
CA LEU A 559 -15.84 19.87 -5.57
C LEU A 559 -17.18 20.49 -5.99
N ARG A 560 -18.19 20.41 -5.12
CA ARG A 560 -19.52 21.01 -5.32
C ARG A 560 -19.49 22.54 -5.28
N GLU A 561 -18.80 23.13 -4.31
CA GLU A 561 -18.68 24.59 -4.15
C GLU A 561 -18.00 25.25 -5.38
N HIS A 562 -17.03 24.55 -5.98
CA HIS A 562 -16.33 24.96 -7.21
C HIS A 562 -17.08 24.57 -8.50
N GLY A 563 -18.24 23.92 -8.42
CA GLY A 563 -19.07 23.58 -9.58
C GLY A 563 -18.53 22.43 -10.44
N LEU A 564 -17.77 21.52 -9.84
CA LEU A 564 -17.06 20.42 -10.52
C LEU A 564 -17.68 19.05 -10.28
N THR A 565 -18.84 18.95 -9.61
CA THR A 565 -19.48 17.66 -9.28
C THR A 565 -19.70 16.79 -10.52
N GLU A 566 -20.16 17.36 -11.64
CA GLU A 566 -20.39 16.63 -12.89
C GLU A 566 -19.09 16.16 -13.56
N ARG A 567 -17.93 16.72 -13.17
CA ARG A 567 -16.61 16.34 -13.69
C ARG A 567 -16.00 15.17 -12.94
N TYR A 568 -16.53 14.83 -11.76
CA TYR A 568 -15.94 13.84 -10.85
C TYR A 568 -15.57 12.52 -11.54
N GLU A 569 -16.52 11.88 -12.23
CA GLU A 569 -16.30 10.57 -12.85
C GLU A 569 -15.19 10.63 -13.91
N ALA A 570 -15.12 11.72 -14.69
CA ALA A 570 -14.06 11.92 -15.67
C ALA A 570 -12.70 12.15 -15.01
N PHE A 571 -12.65 12.94 -13.93
CA PHE A 571 -11.43 13.19 -13.16
C PHE A 571 -10.91 11.90 -12.51
N ALA A 572 -11.78 11.17 -11.82
CA ALA A 572 -11.43 9.91 -11.15
C ALA A 572 -10.90 8.87 -12.15
N HIS A 573 -11.58 8.71 -13.29
CA HIS A 573 -11.12 7.79 -14.33
C HIS A 573 -9.79 8.23 -14.92
N ALA A 574 -9.66 9.48 -15.37
CA ALA A 574 -8.44 9.95 -16.04
C ALA A 574 -7.21 9.97 -15.13
N ALA A 575 -7.36 10.44 -13.88
CA ALA A 575 -6.31 10.38 -12.88
C ALA A 575 -5.90 8.93 -12.58
N GLY A 576 -6.88 8.03 -12.47
CA GLY A 576 -6.63 6.60 -12.26
C GLY A 576 -5.88 5.92 -13.42
N ARG A 577 -6.22 6.25 -14.67
CA ARG A 577 -5.47 5.73 -15.83
C ARG A 577 -4.02 6.22 -15.86
N LEU A 578 -3.78 7.47 -15.48
CA LEU A 578 -2.42 8.01 -15.34
C LEU A 578 -1.66 7.34 -14.18
N GLN A 579 -2.31 7.10 -13.03
CA GLN A 579 -1.73 6.34 -11.92
C GLN A 579 -1.27 4.96 -12.39
N VAL A 580 -2.13 4.18 -13.07
CA VAL A 580 -1.78 2.85 -13.60
C VAL A 580 -0.60 2.93 -14.57
N LEU A 581 -0.56 3.95 -15.42
CA LEU A 581 0.53 4.17 -16.37
C LEU A 581 1.88 4.38 -15.68
N CYS A 582 1.91 5.21 -14.63
CA CYS A 582 3.09 5.44 -13.80
C CYS A 582 3.49 4.19 -13.00
N SER A 583 2.53 3.50 -12.38
CA SER A 583 2.78 2.26 -11.63
C SER A 583 3.35 1.15 -12.52
N LYS A 584 2.82 0.99 -13.73
CA LYS A 584 3.32 0.02 -14.73
C LYS A 584 4.78 0.28 -15.06
N GLU A 585 5.11 1.52 -15.40
CA GLU A 585 6.47 1.93 -15.76
C GLU A 585 7.46 1.70 -14.59
N GLU A 586 7.03 1.92 -13.35
CA GLU A 586 7.85 1.69 -12.16
C GLU A 586 8.05 0.19 -11.87
N ILE A 587 6.99 -0.62 -11.91
CA ILE A 587 7.05 -2.07 -11.68
C ILE A 587 7.88 -2.77 -12.76
N GLU A 588 7.70 -2.39 -14.03
CA GLU A 588 8.49 -2.96 -15.13
C GLU A 588 9.99 -2.67 -14.96
N ALA A 589 10.36 -1.48 -14.45
CA ALA A 589 11.77 -1.18 -14.15
C ALA A 589 12.35 -2.10 -13.05
N GLN A 590 11.56 -2.45 -12.04
CA GLN A 590 11.98 -3.43 -11.02
C GLN A 590 12.18 -4.81 -11.63
N LEU A 591 11.18 -5.30 -12.38
CA LEU A 591 11.22 -6.61 -13.02
C LEU A 591 12.35 -6.72 -14.05
N ARG A 592 12.69 -5.61 -14.71
CA ARG A 592 13.81 -5.52 -15.65
C ARG A 592 15.18 -5.58 -14.99
N THR A 593 15.28 -5.30 -13.69
CA THR A 593 16.57 -5.14 -12.97
C THR A 593 17.17 -6.48 -12.55
N PRO A 594 18.25 -6.97 -13.22
CA PRO A 594 18.89 -8.22 -12.86
C PRO A 594 19.38 -8.25 -11.42
N GLY A 595 19.03 -9.30 -10.69
CA GLY A 595 19.49 -9.52 -9.31
C GLY A 595 18.76 -8.72 -8.23
N LEU A 596 17.78 -7.89 -8.58
CA LEU A 596 16.89 -7.27 -7.61
C LEU A 596 16.01 -8.34 -6.93
N GLY A 597 15.81 -8.23 -5.61
CA GLY A 597 15.03 -9.18 -4.81
C GLY A 597 13.52 -8.95 -4.82
N GLY A 598 13.08 -7.76 -5.22
CA GLY A 598 11.66 -7.43 -5.32
C GLY A 598 11.36 -5.95 -5.07
N PHE A 599 10.08 -5.66 -4.86
CA PHE A 599 9.58 -4.33 -4.51
C PHE A 599 8.42 -4.42 -3.53
N GLN A 600 8.13 -3.30 -2.89
CA GLN A 600 6.98 -3.10 -2.01
C GLN A 600 6.22 -1.85 -2.48
N LEU A 601 4.97 -1.98 -2.92
CA LEU A 601 4.10 -0.86 -3.28
C LEU A 601 3.59 -0.16 -2.01
N LEU A 602 3.57 1.17 -2.01
CA LEU A 602 2.82 1.97 -1.04
C LEU A 602 1.72 2.74 -1.80
N GLY A 603 0.56 2.14 -2.04
CA GLY A 603 0.13 0.77 -1.74
C GLY A 603 -0.75 0.23 -2.87
N LEU A 604 -1.17 -1.04 -2.82
CA LEU A 604 -2.22 -1.54 -3.71
C LEU A 604 -3.60 -0.99 -3.29
N GLN A 605 -3.80 -0.80 -1.99
CA GLN A 605 -4.94 -0.16 -1.33
C GLN A 605 -4.66 1.33 -1.11
N ASP A 606 -5.70 2.16 -1.20
CA ASP A 606 -5.62 3.55 -0.74
C ASP A 606 -5.26 3.64 0.74
N PHE A 607 -4.45 4.64 1.07
CA PHE A 607 -4.02 4.92 2.43
C PHE A 607 -4.78 6.13 2.97
N ALA A 608 -5.62 5.93 3.98
CA ALA A 608 -6.43 7.01 4.52
C ALA A 608 -5.63 7.98 5.41
N GLY A 609 -4.51 7.55 5.99
CA GLY A 609 -3.71 8.33 6.92
C GLY A 609 -2.96 9.50 6.30
N GLN A 610 -2.29 10.28 7.16
CA GLN A 610 -1.32 11.32 6.75
C GLN A 610 -1.82 12.25 5.62
N GLY A 611 -3.04 12.76 5.71
CA GLY A 611 -3.58 13.66 4.69
C GLY A 611 -4.22 12.96 3.49
N THR A 612 -4.69 11.72 3.65
CA THR A 612 -5.34 10.90 2.61
C THR A 612 -4.49 10.76 1.34
N ALA A 613 -3.89 9.59 1.15
CA ALA A 613 -3.11 9.24 -0.04
C ALA A 613 -3.88 8.23 -0.91
N PRO A 614 -4.59 8.69 -1.96
CA PRO A 614 -5.31 7.82 -2.90
C PRO A 614 -4.35 7.15 -3.90
N VAL A 615 -3.35 6.44 -3.40
CA VAL A 615 -2.24 5.84 -4.17
C VAL A 615 -2.54 4.43 -4.66
N GLY A 616 -3.62 3.80 -4.18
CA GLY A 616 -3.99 2.44 -4.53
C GLY A 616 -4.86 2.39 -5.80
N VAL A 617 -4.78 1.26 -6.50
CA VAL A 617 -5.79 0.90 -7.52
C VAL A 617 -7.02 0.24 -6.87
N LEU A 618 -6.96 -0.02 -5.57
CA LEU A 618 -8.05 -0.50 -4.73
C LEU A 618 -8.45 0.58 -3.72
N ASP A 619 -9.73 0.64 -3.37
CA ASP A 619 -10.25 1.55 -2.33
C ASP A 619 -9.93 1.06 -0.90
N HIS A 620 -10.37 1.80 0.12
CA HIS A 620 -10.19 1.45 1.53
C HIS A 620 -10.77 0.09 1.94
N PHE A 621 -11.56 -0.59 1.10
CA PHE A 621 -12.20 -1.89 1.38
C PHE A 621 -11.58 -3.05 0.58
N TRP A 622 -10.46 -2.81 -0.11
CA TRP A 622 -9.81 -3.75 -1.03
C TRP A 622 -10.66 -4.06 -2.28
N GLU A 623 -11.53 -3.15 -2.70
CA GLU A 623 -12.32 -3.29 -3.93
C GLU A 623 -11.68 -2.50 -5.07
N SER A 624 -11.70 -3.05 -6.29
CA SER A 624 -11.10 -2.41 -7.46
C SER A 624 -11.80 -1.10 -7.79
N LYS A 625 -11.00 -0.04 -7.97
CA LYS A 625 -11.47 1.21 -8.54
C LYS A 625 -11.79 1.01 -10.03
N ARG A 626 -12.72 1.81 -10.56
CA ARG A 626 -13.38 1.58 -11.87
C ARG A 626 -12.48 1.66 -13.10
N TYR A 627 -11.21 2.04 -12.95
CA TYR A 627 -10.27 2.29 -14.05
C TYR A 627 -9.19 1.22 -14.21
N ALA A 628 -9.10 0.22 -13.33
CA ALA A 628 -8.10 -0.85 -13.42
C ALA A 628 -8.65 -2.18 -12.90
N SER A 629 -8.49 -3.24 -13.69
CA SER A 629 -8.84 -4.60 -13.27
C SER A 629 -7.62 -5.37 -12.78
N ALA A 630 -7.83 -6.39 -11.94
CA ALA A 630 -6.77 -7.31 -11.52
C ALA A 630 -6.06 -7.98 -12.70
N ALA A 631 -6.82 -8.36 -13.74
CA ALA A 631 -6.28 -8.98 -14.94
C ALA A 631 -5.37 -8.02 -15.72
N GLU A 632 -5.77 -6.75 -15.85
CA GLU A 632 -4.94 -5.72 -16.49
C GLU A 632 -3.66 -5.46 -15.70
N PHE A 633 -3.77 -5.28 -14.38
CA PHE A 633 -2.62 -5.02 -13.50
C PHE A 633 -1.62 -6.19 -13.52
N ARG A 634 -2.12 -7.43 -13.55
CA ARG A 634 -1.30 -8.64 -13.58
C ARG A 634 -0.44 -8.78 -14.84
N ARG A 635 -0.77 -8.09 -15.95
CA ARG A 635 0.03 -8.12 -17.20
C ARG A 635 1.44 -7.56 -17.00
N PHE A 636 1.61 -6.61 -16.08
CA PHE A 636 2.91 -6.03 -15.71
C PHE A 636 3.37 -6.36 -14.29
N CYS A 637 2.55 -7.06 -13.48
CA CYS A 637 2.86 -7.42 -12.08
C CYS A 637 2.71 -8.93 -11.79
N GLY A 638 2.78 -9.80 -12.80
CA GLY A 638 2.64 -11.25 -12.64
C GLY A 638 3.95 -12.00 -12.29
N PRO A 639 3.88 -13.32 -12.05
CA PRO A 639 5.06 -14.18 -11.90
C PRO A 639 5.85 -14.36 -13.20
N THR A 640 5.25 -14.01 -14.35
CA THR A 640 5.90 -13.99 -15.65
C THR A 640 5.44 -12.75 -16.39
N VAL A 641 6.38 -11.87 -16.76
CA VAL A 641 6.10 -10.58 -17.39
C VAL A 641 7.05 -10.39 -18.57
N LEU A 642 6.47 -10.08 -19.73
CA LEU A 642 7.19 -9.67 -20.93
C LEU A 642 7.51 -8.18 -20.81
N LEU A 643 8.74 -7.81 -21.17
CA LEU A 643 9.28 -6.47 -21.02
C LEU A 643 9.81 -6.01 -22.38
N ALA A 644 9.49 -4.79 -22.80
CA ALA A 644 10.10 -4.16 -23.95
C ALA A 644 11.04 -3.04 -23.49
N ARG A 645 12.22 -2.98 -24.10
CA ARG A 645 13.14 -1.83 -24.03
C ARG A 645 12.95 -0.96 -25.26
N LEU A 646 12.30 0.17 -25.04
CA LEU A 646 11.97 1.19 -26.01
C LEU A 646 12.80 2.43 -25.67
N PRO A 647 13.73 2.87 -26.55
CA PRO A 647 14.53 4.07 -26.30
C PRO A 647 13.70 5.36 -26.33
N ARG A 648 12.50 5.29 -26.92
CA ARG A 648 11.52 6.38 -27.00
C ARG A 648 10.14 5.79 -27.26
N ARG A 649 9.11 6.54 -26.88
CA ARG A 649 7.69 6.21 -27.19
C ARG A 649 7.08 7.09 -28.28
N VAL A 650 7.78 8.16 -28.68
CA VAL A 650 7.36 9.07 -29.75
C VAL A 650 8.27 8.90 -30.95
N PHE A 651 7.66 8.76 -32.12
CA PHE A 651 8.31 8.52 -33.39
C PHE A 651 7.81 9.49 -34.46
N VAL A 652 8.61 9.61 -35.50
CA VAL A 652 8.29 10.32 -36.72
C VAL A 652 8.09 9.30 -37.86
N THR A 653 7.22 9.58 -38.81
CA THR A 653 7.01 8.73 -40.01
C THR A 653 8.33 8.39 -40.69
N ARG A 654 8.44 7.17 -41.21
CA ARG A 654 9.64 6.55 -41.81
C ARG A 654 10.75 6.17 -40.83
N GLU A 655 10.61 6.47 -39.55
CA GLU A 655 11.47 5.88 -38.53
C GLU A 655 11.16 4.39 -38.36
N THR A 656 12.14 3.68 -37.82
CA THR A 656 12.03 2.27 -37.46
C THR A 656 11.77 2.18 -35.96
N LEU A 657 10.68 1.51 -35.58
CA LEU A 657 10.48 1.03 -34.23
C LEU A 657 11.53 -0.04 -33.93
N GLN A 658 12.29 0.15 -32.86
CA GLN A 658 13.23 -0.83 -32.31
C GLN A 658 12.81 -1.12 -30.87
N ALA A 659 12.53 -2.39 -30.58
CA ALA A 659 12.19 -2.84 -29.24
C ALA A 659 12.94 -4.14 -28.92
N ALA A 660 13.88 -4.10 -27.98
CA ALA A 660 14.45 -5.33 -27.44
C ALA A 660 13.46 -5.93 -26.45
N VAL A 661 13.17 -7.22 -26.61
CA VAL A 661 12.21 -7.95 -25.78
C VAL A 661 12.96 -8.78 -24.75
N GLU A 662 12.57 -8.63 -23.50
CA GLU A 662 13.07 -9.36 -22.34
C GLU A 662 11.91 -10.03 -21.59
N ILE A 663 12.22 -10.99 -20.72
CA ILE A 663 11.25 -11.63 -19.84
C ILE A 663 11.79 -11.69 -18.40
N ALA A 664 10.89 -11.41 -17.46
CA ALA A 664 11.05 -11.77 -16.05
C ALA A 664 10.16 -12.98 -15.78
N HIS A 665 10.77 -14.11 -15.42
CA HIS A 665 10.08 -15.38 -15.18
C HIS A 665 10.48 -15.97 -13.83
N PHE A 666 9.55 -15.92 -12.87
CA PHE A 666 9.68 -16.47 -11.52
C PHE A 666 8.62 -17.56 -11.28
N GLY A 667 8.26 -18.30 -12.33
CA GLY A 667 7.33 -19.42 -12.26
C GLY A 667 7.91 -20.65 -11.55
N PRO A 668 7.15 -21.77 -11.52
CA PRO A 668 7.56 -22.98 -10.82
C PRO A 668 8.73 -23.72 -11.48
N GLN A 669 8.91 -23.58 -12.80
CA GLN A 669 9.93 -24.29 -13.58
C GLN A 669 10.41 -23.42 -14.76
N PRO A 670 11.67 -23.56 -15.22
CA PRO A 670 12.13 -22.97 -16.48
C PRO A 670 11.25 -23.37 -17.67
N MET A 671 11.20 -22.52 -18.70
CA MET A 671 10.48 -22.82 -19.95
C MET A 671 11.45 -23.27 -21.03
N VAL A 672 11.07 -24.30 -21.79
CA VAL A 672 11.84 -24.81 -22.94
C VAL A 672 11.14 -24.40 -24.24
N GLY A 673 11.88 -23.84 -25.19
CA GLY A 673 11.36 -23.45 -26.50
C GLY A 673 10.23 -22.43 -26.46
N ALA A 674 10.28 -21.48 -25.51
CA ALA A 674 9.30 -20.41 -25.39
C ALA A 674 9.23 -19.58 -26.68
N ARG A 675 8.01 -19.37 -27.19
CA ARG A 675 7.73 -18.64 -28.44
C ARG A 675 7.03 -17.34 -28.14
N VAL A 676 7.60 -16.25 -28.64
CA VAL A 676 7.07 -14.90 -28.41
C VAL A 676 6.47 -14.38 -29.69
N GLN A 677 5.19 -14.05 -29.63
CA GLN A 677 4.45 -13.43 -30.72
C GLN A 677 4.27 -11.95 -30.41
N TRP A 678 4.32 -11.11 -31.43
CA TRP A 678 4.11 -9.69 -31.27
C TRP A 678 3.22 -9.14 -32.39
N ARG A 679 2.48 -8.09 -32.05
CA ARG A 679 1.63 -7.32 -32.96
C ARG A 679 1.84 -5.84 -32.71
N LEU A 680 1.88 -5.07 -33.79
CA LEU A 680 1.80 -3.62 -33.78
C LEU A 680 0.44 -3.25 -34.34
N GLU A 681 -0.41 -2.68 -33.51
CA GLU A 681 -1.81 -2.37 -33.82
C GLU A 681 -2.02 -0.86 -33.79
N ALA A 682 -2.88 -0.32 -34.65
CA ALA A 682 -3.39 1.06 -34.56
C ALA A 682 -4.73 1.11 -33.79
N ASP A 683 -5.20 2.30 -33.48
CA ASP A 683 -6.52 2.51 -32.87
C ASP A 683 -7.63 1.87 -33.74
N ALA A 684 -8.62 1.25 -33.10
CA ALA A 684 -9.61 0.31 -33.67
C ALA A 684 -9.12 -1.14 -33.92
N GLY A 685 -7.92 -1.52 -33.43
CA GLY A 685 -7.45 -2.91 -33.45
C GLY A 685 -6.96 -3.40 -34.82
N SER A 686 -6.76 -2.48 -35.77
CA SER A 686 -6.20 -2.82 -37.08
C SER A 686 -4.71 -3.14 -36.95
N GLU A 687 -4.33 -4.36 -37.32
CA GLU A 687 -2.95 -4.84 -37.32
C GLU A 687 -2.13 -4.14 -38.41
N ILE A 688 -1.06 -3.43 -38.00
CA ILE A 688 -0.08 -2.78 -38.88
C ILE A 688 1.03 -3.77 -39.25
N ALA A 689 1.50 -4.52 -38.27
CA ALA A 689 2.52 -5.55 -38.44
C ALA A 689 2.40 -6.62 -37.36
N ARG A 690 2.90 -7.82 -37.65
CA ARG A 690 3.04 -8.89 -36.68
C ARG A 690 4.26 -9.73 -36.96
N GLY A 691 4.69 -10.49 -35.97
CA GLY A 691 5.75 -11.46 -36.13
C GLY A 691 5.90 -12.39 -34.93
N GLU A 692 6.88 -13.28 -35.05
CA GLU A 692 7.31 -14.19 -33.99
C GLU A 692 8.82 -14.05 -33.83
N LEU A 693 9.30 -14.01 -32.59
CA LEU A 693 10.73 -14.08 -32.29
C LEU A 693 11.18 -15.55 -32.27
N PRO A 694 12.46 -15.85 -32.57
CA PRO A 694 12.96 -17.22 -32.52
C PRO A 694 12.70 -17.87 -31.15
N PRO A 695 12.34 -19.17 -31.10
CA PRO A 695 12.15 -19.87 -29.84
C PRO A 695 13.40 -19.79 -28.94
N ARG A 696 13.20 -19.60 -27.64
CA ARG A 696 14.28 -19.52 -26.64
C ARG A 696 13.91 -20.27 -25.39
N ASP A 697 14.90 -20.88 -24.75
CA ASP A 697 14.74 -21.38 -23.39
C ASP A 697 14.79 -20.20 -22.42
N VAL A 698 13.88 -20.19 -21.44
CA VAL A 698 13.75 -19.12 -20.46
C VAL A 698 14.06 -19.70 -19.08
N PRO A 699 15.22 -19.36 -18.48
CA PRO A 699 15.53 -19.74 -17.11
C PRO A 699 14.67 -18.95 -16.12
N LEU A 700 14.71 -19.37 -14.86
CA LEU A 700 14.12 -18.61 -13.77
C LEU A 700 14.99 -17.39 -13.45
N GLY A 701 14.37 -16.22 -13.32
CA GLY A 701 15.05 -14.95 -13.10
C GLY A 701 14.50 -13.84 -13.99
N ASN A 702 15.30 -12.81 -14.20
CA ASN A 702 14.95 -11.66 -15.01
C ASN A 702 16.10 -11.20 -15.92
N GLY A 703 15.76 -10.31 -16.86
CA GLY A 703 16.70 -9.81 -17.87
C GLY A 703 17.05 -10.85 -18.94
N THR A 704 16.26 -11.92 -19.09
CA THR A 704 16.46 -12.89 -20.17
C THR A 704 16.01 -12.27 -21.50
N SER A 705 16.94 -12.14 -22.45
CA SER A 705 16.65 -11.62 -23.79
C SER A 705 15.91 -12.65 -24.64
N LEU A 706 14.84 -12.20 -25.31
CA LEU A 706 14.02 -13.01 -26.21
C LEU A 706 14.23 -12.64 -27.69
N GLY A 707 14.86 -11.51 -27.96
CA GLY A 707 15.15 -11.01 -29.30
C GLY A 707 14.82 -9.53 -29.46
N GLU A 708 14.79 -9.07 -30.70
CA GLU A 708 14.52 -7.68 -31.04
C GLU A 708 13.44 -7.60 -32.11
N ILE A 709 12.49 -6.69 -31.91
CA ILE A 709 11.45 -6.33 -32.88
C ILE A 709 11.94 -5.09 -33.64
N ARG A 710 11.93 -5.19 -34.97
CA ARG A 710 12.26 -4.07 -35.86
C ARG A 710 11.15 -3.91 -36.90
N VAL A 711 10.45 -2.77 -36.87
CA VAL A 711 9.33 -2.49 -37.79
C VAL A 711 9.48 -1.09 -38.35
N SER A 712 9.45 -0.96 -39.68
CA SER A 712 9.36 0.35 -40.33
C SER A 712 7.94 0.90 -40.14
N LEU A 713 7.82 2.12 -39.63
CA LEU A 713 6.51 2.75 -39.34
C LEU A 713 5.82 3.32 -40.60
N GLY A 714 6.41 3.09 -41.77
CA GLY A 714 5.87 3.51 -43.06
C GLY A 714 5.99 5.02 -43.31
N ALA A 715 5.62 5.44 -44.53
CA ALA A 715 5.67 6.84 -44.97
C ALA A 715 4.30 7.56 -44.90
N ASP A 716 3.29 6.89 -44.37
CA ASP A 716 1.94 7.45 -44.18
C ASP A 716 2.02 8.73 -43.34
N ALA A 717 1.53 9.84 -43.89
CA ALA A 717 1.62 11.16 -43.28
C ALA A 717 0.51 11.44 -42.26
N THR A 718 -0.11 10.39 -41.71
CA THR A 718 -1.18 10.50 -40.69
C THR A 718 -0.59 10.38 -39.29
N ALA A 719 -0.91 11.34 -38.41
CA ALA A 719 -0.60 11.22 -36.99
C ALA A 719 -1.46 10.13 -36.36
N ARG A 720 -0.86 9.21 -35.58
CA ARG A 720 -1.59 8.07 -35.01
C ARG A 720 -0.96 7.54 -33.73
N LYS A 721 -1.81 6.98 -32.86
CA LYS A 721 -1.41 6.09 -31.77
C LYS A 721 -1.23 4.68 -32.31
N LEU A 722 -0.20 4.00 -31.84
CA LEU A 722 0.03 2.57 -32.05
C LEU A 722 0.23 1.88 -30.71
N ARG A 723 -0.03 0.58 -30.68
CA ARG A 723 0.21 -0.29 -29.52
C ARG A 723 1.04 -1.49 -29.93
N LEU A 724 2.21 -1.63 -29.30
CA LEU A 724 3.03 -2.84 -29.40
C LEU A 724 2.54 -3.84 -28.37
N VAL A 725 1.94 -4.94 -28.80
CA VAL A 725 1.52 -6.06 -27.95
C VAL A 725 2.52 -7.20 -28.11
N VAL A 726 3.03 -7.73 -27.01
CA VAL A 726 3.95 -8.87 -26.98
C VAL A 726 3.35 -9.95 -26.08
N GLY A 727 3.20 -11.16 -26.61
CA GLY A 727 2.57 -12.29 -25.95
C GLY A 727 3.42 -13.56 -26.03
N LEU A 728 3.26 -14.42 -25.03
CA LEU A 728 3.87 -15.74 -24.97
C LEU A 728 2.88 -16.77 -25.54
N ALA A 729 3.23 -17.40 -26.67
CA ALA A 729 2.34 -18.28 -27.41
C ALA A 729 1.82 -19.45 -26.55
N GLY A 730 0.53 -19.77 -26.69
CA GLY A 730 -0.12 -20.85 -25.93
C GLY A 730 -0.43 -20.51 -24.47
N THR A 731 -0.25 -19.26 -24.05
CA THR A 731 -0.55 -18.78 -22.70
C THR A 731 -1.33 -17.47 -22.74
N PRO A 732 -2.02 -17.07 -21.66
CA PRO A 732 -2.63 -15.74 -21.55
C PRO A 732 -1.61 -14.65 -21.17
N ILE A 733 -0.31 -14.94 -21.14
CA ILE A 733 0.71 -13.97 -20.73
C ILE A 733 1.00 -13.03 -21.89
N GLU A 734 0.65 -11.76 -21.70
CA GLU A 734 0.93 -10.68 -22.63
C GLU A 734 1.17 -9.36 -21.91
N ASN A 735 1.87 -8.46 -22.56
CA ASN A 735 2.06 -7.09 -22.13
C ASN A 735 2.07 -6.16 -23.35
N ASP A 736 1.86 -4.86 -23.15
CA ASP A 736 1.80 -3.89 -24.24
C ASP A 736 2.37 -2.50 -23.91
N TRP A 737 2.75 -1.77 -24.95
CA TRP A 737 3.29 -0.42 -24.85
C TRP A 737 2.71 0.47 -25.93
N GLU A 738 2.23 1.64 -25.51
CA GLU A 738 1.69 2.65 -26.41
C GLU A 738 2.80 3.52 -26.99
N LEU A 739 2.67 3.79 -28.28
CA LEU A 739 3.61 4.52 -29.13
C LEU A 739 2.85 5.57 -29.92
N TRP A 740 3.51 6.70 -30.21
CA TRP A 740 2.89 7.81 -30.91
C TRP A 740 3.70 8.16 -32.14
N VAL A 741 3.08 8.13 -33.32
CA VAL A 741 3.74 8.37 -34.60
C VAL A 741 3.20 9.64 -35.22
N TYR A 742 4.09 10.56 -35.56
CA TYR A 742 3.73 11.86 -36.14
C TYR A 742 4.38 12.07 -37.51
N PRO A 743 3.74 12.81 -38.43
CA PRO A 743 4.31 13.10 -39.75
C PRO A 743 5.59 13.92 -39.64
N ALA A 744 6.59 13.61 -40.47
CA ALA A 744 7.87 14.35 -40.48
C ALA A 744 7.71 15.85 -40.78
N ARG A 745 6.67 16.20 -41.53
CA ARG A 745 6.27 17.58 -41.83
C ARG A 745 4.75 17.65 -41.75
N VAL A 746 4.25 18.75 -41.20
CA VAL A 746 2.81 19.04 -41.10
C VAL A 746 2.60 20.41 -41.73
N ALA A 747 1.62 20.52 -42.63
CA ALA A 747 1.23 21.80 -43.18
C ALA A 747 0.45 22.58 -42.10
N LEU A 748 0.88 23.80 -41.80
CA LEU A 748 0.09 24.68 -40.94
C LEU A 748 -0.99 25.33 -41.80
N ALA A 749 -2.24 25.32 -41.34
CA ALA A 749 -3.34 26.03 -42.00
C ALA A 749 -2.95 27.50 -42.25
N SER A 750 -3.32 28.07 -43.40
CA SER A 750 -2.96 29.46 -43.71
C SER A 750 -3.61 30.38 -42.67
N ALA A 751 -2.80 31.10 -41.89
CA ALA A 751 -3.28 31.99 -40.83
C ALA A 751 -3.89 33.30 -41.38
N VAL A 752 -4.36 33.31 -42.64
CA VAL A 752 -4.82 34.53 -43.32
C VAL A 752 -5.97 35.19 -42.56
N ASP A 753 -6.83 34.39 -41.91
CA ASP A 753 -7.99 34.87 -41.14
C ASP A 753 -7.90 34.63 -39.62
N VAL A 754 -6.73 34.24 -39.10
CA VAL A 754 -6.53 33.93 -37.66
C VAL A 754 -5.27 34.62 -37.13
N ARG A 755 -5.42 35.50 -36.14
CA ARG A 755 -4.28 36.15 -35.46
C ARG A 755 -3.66 35.21 -34.44
N LEU A 756 -2.34 35.06 -34.53
CA LEU A 756 -1.54 34.22 -33.63
C LEU A 756 -0.80 35.07 -32.62
N ALA A 757 -1.07 34.94 -31.32
CA ALA A 757 -0.48 35.80 -30.28
C ALA A 757 0.11 34.98 -29.10
N ARG A 758 1.25 35.45 -28.55
CA ARG A 758 1.88 34.89 -27.33
C ARG A 758 1.52 35.66 -26.06
N THR A 759 1.01 36.87 -26.23
CA THR A 759 0.54 37.76 -25.18
C THR A 759 -0.81 38.33 -25.61
N PHE A 760 -1.66 38.64 -24.66
CA PHE A 760 -2.94 39.27 -24.94
C PHE A 760 -2.73 40.78 -25.10
N ASP A 761 -2.17 41.16 -26.25
CA ASP A 761 -1.78 42.53 -26.59
C ASP A 761 -2.96 43.37 -27.15
N ALA A 762 -2.73 44.67 -27.33
CA ALA A 762 -3.72 45.60 -27.86
C ALA A 762 -4.19 45.25 -29.28
N ASP A 763 -3.38 44.52 -30.05
CA ASP A 763 -3.71 44.08 -31.39
C ASP A 763 -4.65 42.86 -31.37
N ALA A 764 -4.39 41.87 -30.51
CA ALA A 764 -5.29 40.75 -30.25
C ALA A 764 -6.68 41.25 -29.80
N GLU A 765 -6.72 42.24 -28.90
CA GLU A 765 -7.98 42.88 -28.49
C GLU A 765 -8.71 43.59 -29.62
N ARG A 766 -7.98 44.30 -30.49
CA ARG A 766 -8.56 44.96 -31.66
C ARG A 766 -9.19 43.93 -32.60
N VAL A 767 -8.47 42.86 -32.93
CA VAL A 767 -8.96 41.78 -33.80
C VAL A 767 -10.24 41.16 -33.23
N LEU A 768 -10.29 40.88 -31.93
CA LEU A 768 -11.50 40.34 -31.28
C LEU A 768 -12.67 41.32 -31.32
N ARG A 769 -12.44 42.60 -31.06
CA ARG A 769 -13.47 43.66 -31.13
C ARG A 769 -14.09 43.76 -32.53
N ASP A 770 -13.28 43.56 -33.56
CA ASP A 770 -13.70 43.60 -34.96
C ASP A 770 -14.38 42.31 -35.45
N GLY A 771 -14.55 41.32 -34.56
CA GLY A 771 -15.20 40.04 -34.86
C GLY A 771 -14.27 38.98 -35.43
N GLY A 772 -12.96 39.22 -35.38
CA GLY A 772 -11.93 38.30 -35.85
C GLY A 772 -11.68 37.12 -34.91
N ARG A 773 -10.72 36.28 -35.32
CA ARG A 773 -10.33 35.05 -34.61
C ARG A 773 -8.91 35.17 -34.11
N VAL A 774 -8.69 34.80 -32.85
CA VAL A 774 -7.37 34.83 -32.22
C VAL A 774 -7.05 33.45 -31.63
N VAL A 775 -5.84 32.97 -31.88
CA VAL A 775 -5.23 31.89 -31.12
C VAL A 775 -4.17 32.51 -30.22
N LEU A 776 -4.44 32.48 -28.92
CA LEU A 776 -3.54 32.92 -27.88
C LEU A 776 -2.90 31.69 -27.25
N TRP A 777 -1.57 31.62 -27.22
CA TRP A 777 -0.91 30.59 -26.44
C TRP A 777 0.08 31.16 -25.43
N GLY A 778 0.17 30.47 -24.31
CA GLY A 778 1.11 30.72 -23.24
C GLY A 778 2.32 29.80 -23.32
N GLY A 779 2.89 29.54 -22.17
CA GLY A 779 4.09 28.74 -21.95
C GLY A 779 4.52 28.93 -20.51
N ARG A 780 5.43 28.10 -20.02
CA ARG A 780 5.81 28.06 -18.61
C ARG A 780 6.16 29.45 -18.04
N GLY A 781 5.53 29.81 -16.92
CA GLY A 781 5.73 31.09 -16.23
C GLY A 781 4.85 32.25 -16.71
N ARG A 782 3.87 32.02 -17.60
CA ARG A 782 2.95 33.05 -18.11
C ARG A 782 1.60 33.06 -17.42
N ALA A 783 1.15 31.93 -16.86
CA ALA A 783 -0.13 31.89 -16.15
C ALA A 783 -0.05 32.59 -14.80
N ARG A 784 -1.12 33.30 -14.44
CA ARG A 784 -1.27 33.92 -13.13
C ARG A 784 -1.58 32.87 -12.06
N GLY A 785 -0.89 32.95 -10.93
CA GLY A 785 -1.18 32.14 -9.74
C GLY A 785 -2.32 32.71 -8.89
N ASP A 786 -2.63 32.03 -7.80
CA ASP A 786 -3.61 32.46 -6.78
C ASP A 786 -2.91 32.84 -5.46
N ALA A 787 -3.69 32.96 -4.38
CA ALA A 787 -3.16 33.23 -3.03
C ALA A 787 -2.19 32.14 -2.51
N ARG A 788 -2.22 30.94 -3.12
CA ARG A 788 -1.34 29.81 -2.82
C ARG A 788 -0.15 29.74 -3.80
N GLY A 789 0.06 30.77 -4.62
CA GLY A 789 1.20 30.89 -5.53
C GLY A 789 0.92 30.38 -6.94
N ARG A 790 1.99 30.12 -7.69
CA ARG A 790 1.89 29.55 -9.04
C ARG A 790 1.47 28.08 -8.99
N PHE A 791 0.64 27.68 -9.95
CA PHE A 791 0.31 26.28 -10.18
C PHE A 791 1.43 25.63 -11.00
N GLU A 792 2.06 24.57 -10.47
CA GLU A 792 3.15 23.87 -11.17
C GLU A 792 2.65 22.59 -11.85
N LEU A 793 2.64 22.63 -13.18
CA LEU A 793 2.21 21.52 -14.02
C LEU A 793 3.35 20.52 -14.27
N GLY A 794 3.01 19.24 -14.34
CA GLY A 794 3.91 18.16 -14.73
C GLY A 794 3.13 17.03 -15.41
N PHE A 795 3.85 15.98 -15.82
CA PHE A 795 3.23 14.82 -16.45
C PHE A 795 2.65 13.84 -15.42
N THR A 796 3.39 13.56 -14.34
CA THR A 796 2.95 12.61 -13.32
C THR A 796 1.79 13.19 -12.50
N PRO A 797 0.98 12.34 -11.86
CA PRO A 797 0.07 12.82 -10.83
C PRO A 797 0.87 13.24 -9.58
N ILE A 798 0.17 13.86 -8.63
CA ILE A 798 0.70 14.19 -7.30
C ILE A 798 1.34 12.96 -6.65
N PHE A 799 2.54 13.15 -6.10
CA PHE A 799 3.25 12.13 -5.33
C PHE A 799 2.77 12.13 -3.88
N TRP A 800 2.43 10.94 -3.36
CA TRP A 800 1.97 10.69 -1.99
C TRP A 800 0.68 11.42 -1.58
N ASN A 801 0.76 12.72 -1.26
CA ASN A 801 -0.37 13.63 -1.12
C ASN A 801 0.13 15.08 -0.93
N THR A 802 -0.75 16.05 -1.17
CA THR A 802 -0.44 17.48 -1.10
C THR A 802 -0.12 17.98 0.32
N ALA A 803 -0.80 17.45 1.35
CA ALA A 803 -0.71 17.96 2.72
C ALA A 803 0.66 17.65 3.35
N CYS A 804 1.11 16.39 3.25
CA CYS A 804 2.38 15.94 3.82
C CYS A 804 3.61 16.40 3.03
N THR A 805 3.46 16.59 1.71
CA THR A 805 4.57 17.05 0.85
C THR A 805 4.71 18.56 0.80
N GLN A 806 3.93 19.31 1.60
CA GLN A 806 3.90 20.78 1.57
C GLN A 806 3.67 21.35 0.17
N ARG A 807 2.73 20.74 -0.58
CA ARG A 807 2.42 21.11 -1.97
C ARG A 807 3.63 21.00 -2.91
N GLN A 808 4.40 19.93 -2.80
CA GLN A 808 5.44 19.62 -3.78
C GLN A 808 4.81 19.48 -5.18
N ALA A 809 5.49 20.00 -6.21
CA ALA A 809 5.07 19.83 -7.60
C ALA A 809 5.20 18.35 -8.08
N PRO A 810 4.46 17.92 -9.12
CA PRO A 810 3.40 18.68 -9.79
C PRO A 810 2.13 18.79 -8.93
N HIS A 811 1.33 19.84 -9.17
CA HIS A 811 0.07 20.10 -8.47
C HIS A 811 -1.15 19.52 -9.19
N THR A 812 -0.95 18.54 -10.08
CA THR A 812 -2.02 18.00 -10.93
C THR A 812 -2.17 16.49 -10.78
N LEU A 813 -3.37 15.98 -11.08
CA LEU A 813 -3.64 14.56 -11.25
C LEU A 813 -3.71 14.14 -12.74
N GLY A 814 -3.28 15.00 -13.65
CA GLY A 814 -3.28 14.78 -15.10
C GLY A 814 -4.29 15.67 -15.82
N ILE A 815 -4.69 15.25 -17.02
CA ILE A 815 -5.64 15.97 -17.85
C ILE A 815 -6.88 15.13 -18.19
N VAL A 816 -7.97 15.81 -18.52
CA VAL A 816 -9.16 15.26 -19.18
C VAL A 816 -9.37 16.00 -20.50
N CYS A 817 -9.68 15.27 -21.56
CA CYS A 817 -10.15 15.87 -22.81
C CYS A 817 -11.16 14.95 -23.52
N ASP A 818 -11.85 15.47 -24.52
CA ASP A 818 -12.60 14.66 -25.48
C ASP A 818 -11.75 14.47 -26.74
N PRO A 819 -11.24 13.26 -27.03
CA PRO A 819 -10.46 12.99 -28.24
C PRO A 819 -11.23 13.25 -29.54
N ALA A 820 -12.57 13.24 -29.50
CA ALA A 820 -13.41 13.53 -30.66
C ALA A 820 -13.63 15.04 -30.90
N HIS A 821 -13.17 15.90 -29.98
CA HIS A 821 -13.31 17.34 -30.14
C HIS A 821 -12.56 17.82 -31.40
N PRO A 822 -13.16 18.66 -32.27
CA PRO A 822 -12.53 19.07 -33.53
C PRO A 822 -11.14 19.71 -33.38
N ALA A 823 -10.89 20.40 -32.27
CA ALA A 823 -9.58 20.97 -31.92
C ALA A 823 -8.45 19.93 -31.81
N LEU A 824 -8.79 18.67 -31.52
CA LEU A 824 -7.87 17.55 -31.32
C LEU A 824 -7.94 16.53 -32.47
N ALA A 825 -8.73 16.79 -33.52
CA ALA A 825 -8.98 15.83 -34.60
C ALA A 825 -7.71 15.38 -35.35
N GLU A 826 -6.69 16.25 -35.44
CA GLU A 826 -5.40 15.91 -36.04
C GLU A 826 -4.32 15.57 -34.99
N PHE A 827 -4.67 15.54 -33.70
CA PHE A 827 -3.77 15.23 -32.60
C PHE A 827 -4.22 13.93 -31.91
N PRO A 828 -3.62 12.77 -32.24
CA PRO A 828 -4.02 11.52 -31.62
C PRO A 828 -3.85 11.62 -30.10
N THR A 829 -4.92 11.31 -29.37
CA THR A 829 -4.96 11.40 -27.91
C THR A 829 -6.05 10.48 -27.35
N GLU A 830 -6.05 10.36 -26.02
CA GLU A 830 -7.10 9.70 -25.24
C GLU A 830 -7.75 10.69 -24.30
N ALA A 831 -8.83 10.27 -23.64
CA ALA A 831 -9.56 11.09 -22.68
C ALA A 831 -8.79 11.38 -21.38
N HIS A 832 -7.53 10.95 -21.28
CA HIS A 832 -6.66 11.11 -20.12
C HIS A 832 -5.20 11.35 -20.55
N SER A 833 -4.35 11.75 -19.59
CA SER A 833 -2.90 11.86 -19.80
C SER A 833 -2.29 10.55 -20.31
N ASN A 834 -1.43 10.65 -21.33
CA ASN A 834 -0.61 9.55 -21.84
C ASN A 834 0.74 10.11 -22.35
N TRP A 835 1.72 9.26 -22.66
CA TRP A 835 3.12 9.57 -22.85
C TRP A 835 3.41 10.70 -23.85
N GLN A 836 2.60 10.91 -24.88
CA GLN A 836 2.75 12.05 -25.78
C GLN A 836 2.56 13.39 -25.07
N TRP A 837 1.61 13.48 -24.13
CA TRP A 837 1.33 14.72 -23.39
C TRP A 837 2.52 15.19 -22.57
N TRP A 838 3.45 14.30 -22.18
CA TRP A 838 4.70 14.69 -21.52
C TRP A 838 5.43 15.82 -22.26
N HIS A 839 5.48 15.74 -23.60
CA HIS A 839 6.17 16.72 -24.44
C HIS A 839 5.47 18.09 -24.51
N ALA A 840 4.16 18.14 -24.27
CA ALA A 840 3.39 19.38 -24.26
C ALA A 840 3.33 19.98 -22.85
N LEU A 841 3.05 19.17 -21.83
CA LEU A 841 2.87 19.61 -20.45
C LEU A 841 4.14 20.18 -19.83
N ARG A 842 5.32 19.70 -20.24
CA ARG A 842 6.62 20.21 -19.74
C ARG A 842 6.87 21.69 -20.04
N GLU A 843 6.30 22.18 -21.13
CA GLU A 843 6.47 23.55 -21.63
C GLU A 843 5.18 24.36 -21.50
N ALA A 844 4.30 23.96 -20.57
CA ALA A 844 2.97 24.53 -20.40
C ALA A 844 2.73 25.06 -18.98
N ASP A 845 1.77 25.97 -18.88
CA ASP A 845 1.11 26.31 -17.62
C ASP A 845 -0.37 25.91 -17.68
N ALA A 846 -0.95 25.58 -16.51
CA ALA A 846 -2.39 25.49 -16.34
C ALA A 846 -2.96 26.88 -16.01
N LEU A 847 -4.09 27.24 -16.62
CA LEU A 847 -4.76 28.52 -16.41
C LEU A 847 -5.88 28.34 -15.37
N ILE A 848 -5.88 29.16 -14.31
CA ILE A 848 -6.92 29.14 -13.27
C ILE A 848 -8.15 29.87 -13.79
N LEU A 849 -9.25 29.13 -13.95
CA LEU A 849 -10.50 29.61 -14.56
C LEU A 849 -11.57 29.99 -13.54
N ASP A 850 -11.26 30.02 -12.25
CA ASP A 850 -12.24 30.24 -11.17
C ASP A 850 -12.98 31.59 -11.31
N ALA A 851 -12.34 32.60 -11.88
CA ALA A 851 -12.93 33.92 -12.14
C ALA A 851 -13.74 34.01 -13.46
N LEU A 852 -13.72 32.96 -14.30
CA LEU A 852 -14.44 32.89 -15.57
C LEU A 852 -15.81 32.21 -15.41
N PRO A 853 -16.74 32.38 -16.37
CA PRO A 853 -18.08 31.78 -16.31
C PRO A 853 -18.03 30.27 -16.01
N ARG A 854 -18.95 29.79 -15.19
CA ARG A 854 -18.98 28.39 -14.73
C ARG A 854 -19.31 27.41 -15.85
N GLU A 855 -19.96 27.90 -16.90
CA GLU A 855 -20.33 27.17 -18.10
C GLU A 855 -19.11 26.86 -18.98
N LEU A 856 -18.00 27.60 -18.83
CA LEU A 856 -16.77 27.34 -19.57
C LEU A 856 -16.26 25.92 -19.25
N ARG A 857 -16.25 25.09 -20.29
CA ARG A 857 -15.68 23.75 -20.29
C ARG A 857 -14.40 23.76 -21.12
N PRO A 858 -13.23 23.50 -20.53
CA PRO A 858 -12.02 23.37 -21.31
C PRO A 858 -12.09 22.19 -22.29
N ILE A 859 -11.52 22.37 -23.47
CA ILE A 859 -11.28 21.31 -24.45
C ILE A 859 -10.28 20.31 -23.88
N VAL A 860 -9.23 20.83 -23.24
CA VAL A 860 -8.28 20.06 -22.42
C VAL A 860 -8.26 20.69 -21.03
N GLU A 861 -8.79 19.95 -20.07
CA GLU A 861 -8.92 20.34 -18.66
C GLU A 861 -7.77 19.73 -17.85
N VAL A 862 -7.19 20.51 -16.95
CA VAL A 862 -6.19 20.01 -16.00
C VAL A 862 -6.92 19.62 -14.71
N ILE A 863 -6.58 18.48 -14.14
CA ILE A 863 -7.18 18.01 -12.89
C ILE A 863 -6.33 18.57 -11.73
N ASP A 864 -6.94 19.38 -10.86
CA ASP A 864 -6.32 19.87 -9.63
C ASP A 864 -6.35 18.81 -8.52
N ASP A 865 -5.72 19.11 -7.39
CA ASP A 865 -5.87 18.36 -6.15
C ASP A 865 -7.29 18.49 -5.56
N TRP A 866 -7.60 17.58 -4.62
CA TRP A 866 -8.88 17.54 -3.91
C TRP A 866 -8.96 18.49 -2.71
N TYR A 867 -7.88 19.20 -2.37
CA TYR A 867 -7.81 20.18 -1.29
C TYR A 867 -8.17 21.61 -1.73
N THR A 868 -8.16 21.85 -3.03
CA THR A 868 -8.43 23.13 -3.67
C THR A 868 -9.55 23.01 -4.69
N ALA A 869 -9.56 21.91 -5.47
CA ALA A 869 -10.53 21.66 -6.52
C ALA A 869 -10.71 22.87 -7.47
N ARG A 870 -9.62 23.53 -7.90
CA ARG A 870 -9.73 24.66 -8.82
C ARG A 870 -10.24 24.21 -10.18
N ARG A 871 -10.89 25.13 -10.89
CA ARG A 871 -11.19 24.96 -12.31
C ARG A 871 -9.95 25.33 -13.11
N LEU A 872 -9.34 24.36 -13.79
CA LEU A 872 -8.10 24.57 -14.53
C LEU A 872 -8.25 24.22 -16.01
N GLY A 873 -7.79 25.10 -16.89
CA GLY A 873 -7.77 24.88 -18.33
C GLY A 873 -6.36 24.78 -18.88
N LEU A 874 -6.12 23.83 -19.78
CA LEU A 874 -4.95 23.81 -20.67
C LEU A 874 -5.31 24.35 -22.05
N VAL A 875 -6.45 23.92 -22.62
CA VAL A 875 -6.96 24.43 -23.90
C VAL A 875 -8.44 24.70 -23.74
N PHE A 876 -8.89 25.89 -24.12
CA PHE A 876 -10.30 26.27 -24.08
C PHE A 876 -10.60 27.38 -25.08
N GLU A 877 -11.89 27.60 -25.33
CA GLU A 877 -12.35 28.61 -26.25
C GLU A 877 -13.46 29.49 -25.66
N VAL A 878 -13.47 30.76 -26.06
CA VAL A 878 -14.43 31.77 -25.57
C VAL A 878 -14.75 32.81 -26.65
N CYS A 879 -15.92 33.43 -26.51
CA CYS A 879 -16.27 34.67 -27.18
C CYS A 879 -15.71 35.86 -26.37
N VAL A 880 -15.11 36.84 -27.05
CA VAL A 880 -14.69 38.11 -26.45
C VAL A 880 -15.26 39.24 -27.28
N GLY A 881 -16.36 39.84 -26.81
CA GLY A 881 -17.18 40.74 -27.61
C GLY A 881 -17.69 40.02 -28.86
N ARG A 882 -17.40 40.55 -30.05
CA ARG A 882 -17.82 39.94 -31.33
C ARG A 882 -16.87 38.85 -31.84
N GLY A 883 -15.69 38.73 -31.23
CA GLY A 883 -14.60 37.88 -31.71
C GLY A 883 -14.55 36.53 -31.00
N ARG A 884 -13.71 35.65 -31.52
CA ARG A 884 -13.52 34.27 -31.03
C ARG A 884 -12.07 34.06 -30.62
N LEU A 885 -11.85 33.54 -29.43
CA LEU A 885 -10.53 33.33 -28.85
C LEU A 885 -10.34 31.85 -28.48
N LEU A 886 -9.31 31.23 -29.04
CA LEU A 886 -8.80 29.93 -28.60
C LEU A 886 -7.57 30.17 -27.73
N VAL A 887 -7.58 29.69 -26.49
CA VAL A 887 -6.48 29.83 -25.54
C VAL A 887 -5.81 28.48 -25.34
N CYS A 888 -4.48 28.46 -25.35
CA CYS A 888 -3.67 27.26 -25.11
C CYS A 888 -2.53 27.56 -24.11
N GLY A 889 -2.46 26.84 -22.99
CA GLY A 889 -1.40 26.99 -21.99
C GLY A 889 -0.04 26.41 -22.41
N VAL A 890 0.00 25.62 -23.49
CA VAL A 890 1.22 25.02 -24.05
C VAL A 890 1.98 26.04 -24.90
N ASP A 891 3.31 26.11 -24.76
CA ASP A 891 4.12 26.83 -25.74
C ASP A 891 4.13 26.08 -27.08
N LEU A 892 3.26 26.52 -28.01
CA LEU A 892 3.11 25.93 -29.34
C LEU A 892 4.34 26.11 -30.25
N GLU A 893 5.36 26.84 -29.80
CA GLU A 893 6.62 27.01 -30.51
C GLU A 893 7.81 26.34 -29.80
N ALA A 894 7.60 25.74 -28.61
CA ALA A 894 8.65 25.08 -27.86
C ALA A 894 9.28 23.93 -28.64
N GLY A 895 10.62 23.95 -28.72
CA GLY A 895 11.40 22.97 -29.47
C GLY A 895 11.24 23.05 -31.00
N GLY A 896 10.46 24.02 -31.51
CA GLY A 896 10.27 24.26 -32.95
C GLY A 896 9.88 23.01 -33.73
N ALA A 897 10.50 22.82 -34.91
CA ALA A 897 10.26 21.66 -35.76
C ALA A 897 10.78 20.33 -35.16
N ALA A 898 11.55 20.35 -34.06
CA ALA A 898 12.15 19.15 -33.49
C ALA A 898 11.22 18.41 -32.51
N ASN A 899 10.20 19.05 -31.96
CA ASN A 899 9.19 18.41 -31.11
C ASN A 899 7.97 18.01 -31.96
N PRO A 900 7.85 16.73 -32.39
CA PRO A 900 6.75 16.32 -33.27
C PRO A 900 5.37 16.42 -32.61
N VAL A 901 5.29 16.25 -31.29
CA VAL A 901 4.02 16.31 -30.54
C VAL A 901 3.49 17.74 -30.54
N VAL A 902 4.29 18.70 -30.09
CA VAL A 902 3.88 20.12 -30.01
C VAL A 902 3.60 20.67 -31.41
N ARG A 903 4.39 20.27 -32.42
CA ARG A 903 4.11 20.61 -33.82
C ARG A 903 2.74 20.11 -34.29
N GLN A 904 2.40 18.85 -34.00
CA GLN A 904 1.11 18.29 -34.39
C GLN A 904 -0.06 18.95 -33.63
N LEU A 905 0.11 19.17 -32.33
CA LEU A 905 -0.90 19.88 -31.52
C LEU A 905 -1.14 21.29 -32.06
N ARG A 906 -0.07 22.04 -32.37
CA ARG A 906 -0.18 23.35 -33.02
C ARG A 906 -0.95 23.26 -34.33
N ALA A 907 -0.62 22.32 -35.20
CA ALA A 907 -1.30 22.16 -36.48
C ALA A 907 -2.81 21.91 -36.30
N SER A 908 -3.18 20.98 -35.41
CA SER A 908 -4.57 20.64 -35.09
C SER A 908 -5.35 21.87 -34.58
N LEU A 909 -4.79 22.61 -33.62
CA LEU A 909 -5.44 23.80 -33.06
C LEU A 909 -5.60 24.93 -34.09
N LEU A 910 -4.61 25.14 -34.95
CA LEU A 910 -4.69 26.14 -36.01
C LEU A 910 -5.69 25.77 -37.10
N ALA A 911 -5.74 24.49 -37.50
CA ALA A 911 -6.73 23.99 -38.44
C ALA A 911 -8.15 24.19 -37.89
N TYR A 912 -8.35 23.88 -36.61
CA TYR A 912 -9.62 24.11 -35.93
C TYR A 912 -10.01 25.59 -35.88
N ALA A 913 -9.12 26.47 -35.42
CA ALA A 913 -9.38 27.91 -35.35
C ALA A 913 -9.68 28.55 -36.72
N ALA A 914 -9.08 28.03 -37.80
CA ALA A 914 -9.37 28.45 -39.17
C ALA A 914 -10.68 27.87 -39.73
N SER A 915 -11.25 26.82 -39.10
CA SER A 915 -12.42 26.11 -39.60
C SER A 915 -13.74 26.83 -39.30
N LYS A 916 -14.85 26.30 -39.86
CA LYS A 916 -16.21 26.72 -39.49
C LYS A 916 -16.71 26.11 -38.18
N GLN A 917 -16.00 25.11 -37.65
CA GLN A 917 -16.34 24.43 -36.40
C GLN A 917 -15.87 25.21 -35.15
N PHE A 918 -15.03 26.23 -35.32
CA PHE A 918 -14.63 27.13 -34.24
C PHE A 918 -15.75 28.12 -33.90
N VAL A 919 -16.65 27.69 -33.03
CA VAL A 919 -17.87 28.41 -32.61
C VAL A 919 -17.97 28.36 -31.09
N PRO A 920 -17.14 29.15 -30.36
CA PRO A 920 -17.22 29.20 -28.92
C PRO A 920 -18.59 29.71 -28.47
N GLU A 921 -19.11 29.14 -27.38
CA GLU A 921 -20.45 29.47 -26.85
C GLU A 921 -20.39 30.39 -25.63
N VAL A 922 -19.26 30.39 -24.89
CA VAL A 922 -19.14 31.09 -23.61
C VAL A 922 -18.46 32.45 -23.79
N GLU A 923 -19.13 33.51 -23.37
CA GLU A 923 -18.61 34.88 -23.44
C GLU A 923 -17.77 35.25 -22.20
N VAL A 924 -16.62 35.88 -22.42
CA VAL A 924 -15.69 36.36 -21.39
C VAL A 924 -15.26 37.79 -21.68
N SER A 925 -15.09 38.60 -20.62
CA SER A 925 -14.61 39.97 -20.75
C SER A 925 -13.12 40.03 -21.07
N VAL A 926 -12.68 41.13 -21.68
CA VAL A 926 -11.25 41.43 -21.94
C VAL A 926 -10.43 41.32 -20.66
N ASP A 927 -10.93 41.89 -19.55
CA ASP A 927 -10.25 41.82 -18.25
C ASP A 927 -10.23 40.40 -17.67
N GLY A 928 -11.26 39.60 -17.95
CA GLY A 928 -11.29 38.18 -17.61
C GLY A 928 -10.14 37.42 -18.29
N VAL A 929 -9.91 37.66 -19.59
CA VAL A 929 -8.78 37.05 -20.33
C VAL A 929 -7.44 37.55 -19.80
N ARG A 930 -7.27 38.87 -19.61
CA ARG A 930 -6.04 39.45 -19.03
C ARG A 930 -5.74 38.87 -17.65
N GLY A 931 -6.76 38.65 -16.84
CA GLY A 931 -6.65 38.14 -15.48
C GLY A 931 -6.03 36.74 -15.37
N LEU A 932 -5.96 35.98 -16.47
CA LEU A 932 -5.38 34.64 -16.52
C LEU A 932 -3.85 34.63 -16.63
N PHE A 933 -3.24 35.74 -17.07
CA PHE A 933 -1.82 35.82 -17.35
C PHE A 933 -1.12 36.79 -16.39
N VAL A 934 0.18 36.58 -16.16
CA VAL A 934 1.01 37.58 -15.50
C VAL A 934 1.08 38.83 -16.40
N SER A 935 1.01 40.02 -15.79
CA SER A 935 1.28 41.25 -16.54
C SER A 935 2.74 41.24 -16.97
N ASP A 936 3.03 41.59 -18.23
CA ASP A 936 4.37 41.94 -18.67
C ASP A 936 4.82 43.21 -17.92
N ALA A 937 5.36 43.04 -16.70
CA ALA A 937 6.11 44.08 -16.03
C ALA A 937 7.48 44.13 -16.72
N GLY A 938 7.80 45.27 -17.32
CA GLY A 938 9.08 45.52 -17.97
C GLY A 938 10.29 45.42 -17.04
#